data_AF-A0A1D6K2K8-F1
#
_entry.id   AF-A0A1D6K2K8-F1
#
_cell.length_a   1.000
_cell.length_b   1.000
_cell.length_c   1.000
_cell.angle_alpha   90.00
_cell.angle_beta   90.00
_cell.angle_gamma   90.00
#
_symmetry.space_group_name_H-M   'P 1'
#
loop_
_entity.id
_entity.type
_entity.pdbx_description
1 polymer ?
#
loop_
_entity_poly.entity_id
_entity_poly.type
_entity_poly.pdbx_seq_one_letter_code
_entity_poly.pdbx_strand_id
1 'polypeptide(L)'
;MFKREDMVRIAATNAIIELIIAENKKNEANPFEDSTSQPSSSQQPETHLEFGRCLFQELSGLLRRCLSHQASVKEVLYEGLIRTAISDPAVSDNILDFLWPHFQNYYSEDAECPLKIGSCFKVEHAKLCIVEPLDCLLSCISRILQIKQHSKCERPRDAYWKCFGFAASQDNEVGRASSSDLFVKALSSIQKYLRISLTEQRGQSQEAGSLSSPSEMAHCHNFAMLGIIEVFIDFSASKLEKASGKSKEMIEKEIVELVDAHSGFEKKISSGRERIARRRANAGDATDKHTNEPRENSNASLQKHHGNRGKFADSSLYELSVMCVKQCHADNYNNVSQHSSQTKLNQSSNLTSFVLKAFLELLKSLASKHSRDFTIKLHGDFKKLSQPIMQLVWCFLLDPIQENGGSKKNMTQGKKNTECKKDQLYLALTCLKKFLEPSVSGEHSSDIIDFLISLAPPNIEDTMGTGDLDNNDTTMVEDRSTRNVHVILNILKTLYARLLTQSVLRESEAVIELILGISRKLQLERRHLVGKWATDLCRKKTMQSPRMAREMLKLAIHLTPAPDDMILVYEVSTELMNLMTSGDDGDSSDTFHIINCKTKSSLAALSLQMVESSLTELDWGFGKLKAMLTLGYDCANIDEDQPADEIMLRYSSRTFSEIDCQVLQAFNSHVKVPDCT
;
A
#
# COMPACT_ATOMS: atom_id res chain seq x y z
N MET A 1 -16.20 27.76 4.64
CA MET A 1 -16.15 27.97 3.18
C MET A 1 -15.51 29.30 2.74
N PHE A 2 -15.87 30.45 3.29
CA PHE A 2 -15.40 31.78 2.80
C PHE A 2 -14.01 32.22 3.27
N LYS A 3 -13.35 31.40 4.09
CA LYS A 3 -11.98 31.67 4.58
C LYS A 3 -10.95 31.46 3.47
N ARG A 4 -9.78 32.08 3.61
CA ARG A 4 -8.72 32.04 2.58
C ARG A 4 -7.89 30.76 2.64
N GLU A 5 -7.81 30.17 3.83
CA GLU A 5 -6.98 29.03 4.15
C GLU A 5 -7.55 27.71 3.62
N ASP A 6 -6.73 26.98 2.85
CA ASP A 6 -7.14 25.74 2.16
C ASP A 6 -7.59 24.66 3.14
N MET A 7 -6.87 24.49 4.26
CA MET A 7 -7.22 23.51 5.29
C MET A 7 -8.59 23.79 5.92
N VAL A 8 -8.96 25.05 6.08
CA VAL A 8 -10.27 25.45 6.61
C VAL A 8 -11.37 25.18 5.59
N ARG A 9 -11.09 25.38 4.30
CA ARG A 9 -12.02 25.00 3.22
C ARG A 9 -12.21 23.50 3.14
N ILE A 10 -11.12 22.72 3.20
CA ILE A 10 -11.16 21.25 3.22
C ILE A 10 -12.00 20.74 4.40
N ALA A 11 -11.76 21.25 5.61
CA ALA A 11 -12.53 20.88 6.80
C ALA A 11 -14.02 21.23 6.64
N ALA A 12 -14.34 22.41 6.11
CA ALA A 12 -15.71 22.82 5.87
C ALA A 12 -16.40 21.98 4.78
N THR A 13 -15.71 21.65 3.68
CA THR A 13 -16.23 20.75 2.64
C THR A 13 -16.53 19.37 3.23
N ASN A 14 -15.62 18.80 4.01
CA ASN A 14 -15.85 17.53 4.70
C ASN A 14 -17.07 17.60 5.63
N ALA A 15 -17.18 18.65 6.45
CA ALA A 15 -18.31 18.81 7.37
C ALA A 15 -19.66 18.89 6.63
N ILE A 16 -19.72 19.60 5.49
CA ILE A 16 -20.93 19.67 4.66
C ILE A 16 -21.29 18.28 4.11
N ILE A 17 -20.30 17.54 3.60
CA ILE A 17 -20.52 16.18 3.07
C ILE A 17 -21.00 15.22 4.17
N GLU A 18 -20.36 15.24 5.35
CA GLU A 18 -20.80 14.41 6.48
C GLU A 18 -22.23 14.75 6.91
N LEU A 19 -22.59 16.04 6.90
CA LEU A 19 -23.94 16.47 7.25
C LEU A 19 -24.99 15.91 6.26
N ILE A 20 -24.71 15.97 4.95
CA ILE A 20 -25.58 15.39 3.91
C ILE A 20 -25.71 13.87 4.11
N ILE A 21 -24.60 13.18 4.35
CA ILE A 21 -24.61 11.73 4.58
C ILE A 21 -25.40 11.37 5.85
N ALA A 22 -25.25 12.16 6.92
CA ALA A 22 -25.94 11.93 8.19
C ALA A 22 -27.46 12.13 8.08
N GLU A 23 -27.91 13.13 7.33
CA GLU A 23 -29.34 13.33 7.04
C GLU A 23 -29.93 12.13 6.30
N ASN A 24 -29.27 11.68 5.24
CA ASN A 24 -29.73 10.54 4.43
C ASN A 24 -29.94 9.27 5.29
N LYS A 25 -29.04 9.01 6.24
CA LYS A 25 -29.16 7.87 7.18
C LYS A 25 -30.34 8.02 8.16
N LYS A 26 -30.67 9.24 8.57
CA LYS A 26 -31.79 9.49 9.50
C LYS A 26 -33.15 9.23 8.82
N ASN A 27 -33.25 9.56 7.54
CA ASN A 27 -34.47 9.34 6.75
C ASN A 27 -34.75 7.85 6.47
N GLU A 28 -33.74 6.98 6.45
CA GLU A 28 -33.94 5.52 6.39
C GLU A 28 -34.46 4.93 7.72
N ALA A 29 -34.12 5.53 8.86
CA ALA A 29 -34.46 5.00 10.19
C ALA A 29 -35.92 5.27 10.63
N ASN A 30 -36.59 6.28 10.05
CA ASN A 30 -37.98 6.61 10.33
C ASN A 30 -38.87 6.56 9.06
N PRO A 31 -39.26 5.38 8.56
CA PRO A 31 -40.21 5.28 7.45
C PRO A 31 -41.68 5.52 7.86
N PHE A 32 -41.98 5.57 9.16
CA PHE A 32 -43.33 5.60 9.71
C PHE A 32 -43.45 6.62 10.86
N GLU A 33 -43.37 7.92 10.54
CA GLU A 33 -43.90 8.97 11.41
C GLU A 33 -44.71 10.00 10.61
N ASP A 34 -45.45 9.54 9.60
CA ASP A 34 -46.63 10.27 9.09
C ASP A 34 -47.84 9.86 9.96
N SER A 35 -47.84 10.21 11.25
CA SER A 35 -49.02 10.11 12.10
C SER A 35 -49.50 11.50 12.47
N THR A 36 -50.50 11.92 11.73
CA THR A 36 -51.35 13.08 11.97
C THR A 36 -51.95 13.03 13.37
N SER A 37 -51.68 14.05 14.18
CA SER A 37 -52.63 14.50 15.20
C SER A 37 -52.50 16.01 15.37
N GLN A 38 -53.46 16.73 14.76
CA GLN A 38 -53.71 18.13 15.10
C GLN A 38 -54.08 18.25 16.58
N PRO A 39 -53.71 19.37 17.21
CA PRO A 39 -54.75 20.32 17.57
C PRO A 39 -54.43 21.76 17.13
N SER A 40 -55.50 22.51 16.94
CA SER A 40 -55.56 23.92 16.54
C SER A 40 -54.71 24.86 17.42
N SER A 41 -53.97 25.80 16.81
CA SER A 41 -54.34 27.24 16.82
C SER A 41 -53.25 28.15 16.20
N SER A 42 -53.74 29.15 15.45
CA SER A 42 -53.12 30.43 15.03
C SER A 42 -51.90 30.47 14.09
N GLN A 43 -52.22 30.73 12.81
CA GLN A 43 -51.55 31.65 11.87
C GLN A 43 -50.02 31.52 11.68
N GLN A 44 -49.62 30.66 10.75
CA GLN A 44 -48.44 30.88 9.91
C GLN A 44 -48.82 30.62 8.44
N PRO A 45 -48.18 31.30 7.46
CA PRO A 45 -48.57 31.17 6.07
C PRO A 45 -48.30 29.74 5.59
N GLU A 46 -49.33 29.14 4.99
CA GLU A 46 -49.28 27.85 4.31
C GLU A 46 -48.28 27.91 3.16
N THR A 47 -47.05 27.49 3.44
CA THR A 47 -46.19 26.81 2.48
C THR A 47 -45.63 25.60 3.20
N HIS A 48 -46.21 24.44 2.97
CA HIS A 48 -45.56 23.15 3.21
C HIS A 48 -44.27 23.12 2.39
N LEU A 49 -43.17 23.66 2.92
CA LEU A 49 -41.84 23.30 2.44
C LEU A 49 -41.53 21.94 3.07
N GLU A 50 -41.41 20.91 2.24
CA GLU A 50 -40.80 19.64 2.60
C GLU A 50 -39.32 19.87 2.99
N PHE A 51 -39.08 20.45 4.16
CA PHE A 51 -37.78 20.91 4.67
C PHE A 51 -36.86 19.75 5.10
N GLY A 52 -36.97 18.58 4.48
CA GLY A 52 -36.23 17.39 4.94
C GLY A 52 -35.91 16.35 3.88
N ARG A 53 -36.19 16.60 2.60
CA ARG A 53 -35.98 15.59 1.53
C ARG A 53 -34.76 15.83 0.63
N CYS A 54 -33.99 16.93 0.76
CA CYS A 54 -32.77 17.05 -0.05
C CYS A 54 -31.76 18.11 0.46
N LEU A 55 -31.09 17.90 1.60
CA LEU A 55 -30.02 18.81 2.04
C LEU A 55 -28.88 18.95 1.02
N PHE A 56 -28.67 17.93 0.19
CA PHE A 56 -27.78 18.03 -0.96
C PHE A 56 -28.16 19.20 -1.88
N GLN A 57 -29.46 19.38 -2.17
CA GLN A 57 -29.95 20.46 -3.01
C GLN A 57 -29.77 21.82 -2.33
N GLU A 58 -30.09 21.93 -1.04
CA GLU A 58 -29.95 23.18 -0.28
C GLU A 58 -28.49 23.64 -0.19
N LEU A 59 -27.57 22.69 0.03
CA LEU A 59 -26.14 22.97 0.16
C LEU A 59 -25.40 22.94 -1.18
N SER A 60 -26.06 22.60 -2.29
CA SER A 60 -25.46 22.54 -3.63
C SER A 60 -24.82 23.86 -4.06
N GLY A 61 -25.39 25.01 -3.65
CA GLY A 61 -24.83 26.33 -3.91
C GLY A 61 -23.50 26.58 -3.17
N LEU A 62 -23.29 25.97 -2.01
CA LEU A 62 -22.02 25.98 -1.29
C LEU A 62 -21.02 24.99 -1.93
N LEU A 63 -21.48 23.79 -2.29
CA LEU A 63 -20.67 22.79 -2.98
C LEU A 63 -20.19 23.30 -4.36
N ARG A 64 -21.01 24.06 -5.09
CA ARG A 64 -20.62 24.66 -6.37
C ARG A 64 -19.43 25.61 -6.21
N ARG A 65 -19.36 26.35 -5.09
CA ARG A 65 -18.19 27.19 -4.82
C ARG A 65 -16.92 26.35 -4.64
N CYS A 66 -16.99 25.14 -4.08
CA CYS A 66 -15.83 24.24 -3.97
C CYS A 66 -15.21 23.93 -5.34
N LEU A 67 -16.02 23.83 -6.41
CA LEU A 67 -15.54 23.61 -7.78
C LEU A 67 -14.73 24.79 -8.36
N SER A 68 -14.76 25.95 -7.71
CA SER A 68 -13.94 27.12 -8.07
C SER A 68 -12.70 27.30 -7.18
N HIS A 69 -12.48 26.45 -6.18
CA HIS A 69 -11.34 26.53 -5.26
C HIS A 69 -10.13 25.72 -5.74
N GLN A 70 -9.08 25.60 -4.91
CA GLN A 70 -7.88 24.83 -5.26
C GLN A 70 -8.17 23.34 -5.49
N ALA A 71 -7.29 22.67 -6.25
CA ALA A 71 -7.41 21.25 -6.56
C ALA A 71 -7.63 20.36 -5.33
N SER A 72 -6.96 20.64 -4.21
CA SER A 72 -7.13 19.91 -2.95
C SER A 72 -8.56 19.96 -2.40
N VAL A 73 -9.27 21.08 -2.55
CA VAL A 73 -10.68 21.21 -2.14
C VAL A 73 -11.58 20.43 -3.09
N LYS A 74 -11.26 20.41 -4.39
CA LYS A 74 -12.00 19.65 -5.41
C LYS A 74 -11.84 18.14 -5.22
N GLU A 75 -10.63 17.65 -4.92
CA GLU A 75 -10.38 16.24 -4.61
C GLU A 75 -11.27 15.76 -3.46
N VAL A 76 -11.33 16.54 -2.38
CA VAL A 76 -12.17 16.25 -1.21
C VAL A 76 -13.66 16.30 -1.56
N LEU A 77 -14.09 17.27 -2.37
CA LEU A 77 -15.46 17.32 -2.87
C LEU A 77 -15.80 16.07 -3.68
N TYR A 78 -14.97 15.69 -4.65
CA TYR A 78 -15.22 14.55 -5.53
C TYR A 78 -15.32 13.23 -4.76
N GLU A 79 -14.42 12.99 -3.79
CA GLU A 79 -14.51 11.85 -2.89
C GLU A 79 -15.81 11.90 -2.06
N GLY A 80 -16.16 13.08 -1.54
CA GLY A 80 -17.38 13.28 -0.76
C GLY A 80 -18.67 13.03 -1.54
N LEU A 81 -18.71 13.42 -2.81
CA LEU A 81 -19.84 13.15 -3.71
C LEU A 81 -20.01 11.65 -3.96
N ILE A 82 -18.90 10.91 -4.16
CA ILE A 82 -18.95 9.45 -4.26
C ILE A 82 -19.54 8.85 -2.98
N ARG A 83 -19.06 9.27 -1.80
CA ARG A 83 -19.57 8.78 -0.51
C ARG A 83 -21.05 9.09 -0.29
N THR A 84 -21.50 10.25 -0.78
CA THR A 84 -22.91 10.65 -0.74
C THR A 84 -23.74 9.70 -1.61
N ALA A 85 -23.32 9.43 -2.85
CA ALA A 85 -24.01 8.50 -3.74
C ALA A 85 -24.00 7.04 -3.22
N ILE A 86 -22.93 6.60 -2.55
CA ILE A 86 -22.88 5.28 -1.90
C ILE A 86 -23.91 5.20 -0.78
N SER A 87 -24.07 6.29 0.00
CA SER A 87 -24.98 6.33 1.16
C SER A 87 -26.44 6.47 0.73
N ASP A 88 -26.72 7.22 -0.34
CA ASP A 88 -28.03 7.33 -0.95
C ASP A 88 -27.89 7.31 -2.49
N PRO A 89 -28.12 6.16 -3.13
CA PRO A 89 -28.04 6.06 -4.59
C PRO A 89 -29.07 6.93 -5.32
N ALA A 90 -30.17 7.35 -4.68
CA ALA A 90 -31.21 8.14 -5.32
C ALA A 90 -30.74 9.55 -5.71
N VAL A 91 -29.75 10.11 -5.01
CA VAL A 91 -29.17 11.42 -5.36
C VAL A 91 -28.15 11.36 -6.51
N SER A 92 -27.86 10.18 -7.06
CA SER A 92 -26.85 10.02 -8.13
C SER A 92 -27.12 10.93 -9.32
N ASP A 93 -28.36 10.99 -9.81
CA ASP A 93 -28.72 11.86 -10.94
C ASP A 93 -28.57 13.34 -10.61
N ASN A 94 -28.90 13.73 -9.37
CA ASN A 94 -28.75 15.09 -8.88
C ASN A 94 -27.26 15.50 -8.85
N ILE A 95 -26.39 14.59 -8.43
CA ILE A 95 -24.94 14.82 -8.42
C ILE A 95 -24.40 14.89 -9.86
N LEU A 96 -24.89 14.06 -10.77
CA LEU A 96 -24.49 14.12 -12.19
C LEU A 96 -24.96 15.44 -12.83
N ASP A 97 -26.21 15.85 -12.61
CA ASP A 97 -26.73 17.15 -13.06
C ASP A 97 -25.89 18.32 -12.48
N PHE A 98 -25.41 18.20 -11.24
CA PHE A 98 -24.49 19.16 -10.60
C PHE A 98 -23.10 19.20 -11.27
N LEU A 99 -22.52 18.05 -11.62
CA LEU A 99 -21.17 17.95 -12.20
C LEU A 99 -21.12 18.30 -13.69
N TRP A 100 -22.21 18.11 -14.44
CA TRP A 100 -22.22 18.25 -15.90
C TRP A 100 -21.73 19.62 -16.39
N PRO A 101 -22.22 20.77 -15.88
CA PRO A 101 -21.73 22.08 -16.33
C PRO A 101 -20.24 22.31 -16.03
N HIS A 102 -19.72 21.71 -14.95
CA HIS A 102 -18.30 21.81 -14.60
C HIS A 102 -17.45 20.97 -15.55
N PHE A 103 -17.89 19.74 -15.85
CA PHE A 103 -17.21 18.84 -16.77
C PHE A 103 -17.11 19.40 -18.19
N GLN A 104 -18.13 20.13 -18.67
CA GLN A 104 -18.12 20.77 -19.98
C GLN A 104 -16.97 21.79 -20.18
N ASN A 105 -16.36 22.30 -19.11
CA ASN A 105 -15.18 23.15 -19.22
C ASN A 105 -13.94 22.38 -19.72
N TYR A 106 -13.90 21.06 -19.49
CA TYR A 106 -12.75 20.19 -19.78
C TYR A 106 -13.02 19.16 -20.87
N TYR A 107 -14.28 19.03 -21.30
CA TYR A 107 -14.73 18.11 -22.34
C TYR A 107 -15.17 18.87 -23.61
N SER A 108 -15.01 18.24 -24.78
CA SER A 108 -15.59 18.72 -26.03
C SER A 108 -16.16 17.56 -26.82
N GLU A 109 -17.46 17.65 -27.07
CA GLU A 109 -18.18 16.71 -27.93
C GLU A 109 -17.68 16.89 -29.38
N ASP A 110 -17.37 15.79 -30.06
CA ASP A 110 -16.90 15.75 -31.46
C ASP A 110 -15.50 16.30 -31.78
N ALA A 111 -14.68 16.62 -30.78
CA ALA A 111 -13.26 16.94 -30.99
C ALA A 111 -12.40 15.68 -31.21
N GLU A 112 -11.34 15.79 -32.03
CA GLU A 112 -10.33 14.72 -32.18
C GLU A 112 -9.70 14.34 -30.84
N CYS A 113 -9.43 15.35 -29.99
CA CYS A 113 -9.04 15.17 -28.60
C CYS A 113 -10.18 15.65 -27.69
N PRO A 114 -10.99 14.75 -27.12
CA PRO A 114 -12.18 15.13 -26.35
C PRO A 114 -11.84 15.78 -24.99
N LEU A 115 -10.60 15.67 -24.51
CA LEU A 115 -10.17 16.18 -23.21
C LEU A 115 -9.22 17.37 -23.34
N LYS A 116 -9.57 18.49 -22.71
CA LYS A 116 -8.74 19.70 -22.61
C LYS A 116 -7.73 19.62 -21.48
N ILE A 117 -6.80 18.64 -21.53
CA ILE A 117 -5.80 18.40 -20.47
C ILE A 117 -4.94 19.65 -20.20
N GLY A 118 -4.66 20.45 -21.24
CA GLY A 118 -3.91 21.71 -21.09
C GLY A 118 -4.58 22.72 -20.15
N SER A 119 -5.92 22.71 -20.06
CA SER A 119 -6.68 23.60 -19.17
C SER A 119 -6.70 23.15 -17.71
N CYS A 120 -6.18 21.95 -17.40
CA CYS A 120 -6.11 21.42 -16.04
C CYS A 120 -4.90 21.96 -15.26
N PHE A 121 -3.99 22.66 -15.93
CA PHE A 121 -2.75 23.18 -15.37
C PHE A 121 -2.64 24.68 -15.61
N LYS A 122 -2.06 25.38 -14.64
CA LYS A 122 -1.66 26.79 -14.78
C LYS A 122 -0.24 26.99 -14.27
N VAL A 123 0.44 27.98 -14.82
CA VAL A 123 1.74 28.42 -14.30
C VAL A 123 1.51 29.72 -13.54
N GLU A 124 1.72 29.70 -12.23
CA GLU A 124 1.64 30.86 -11.35
C GLU A 124 2.97 31.07 -10.65
N HIS A 125 3.55 32.28 -10.71
CA HIS A 125 4.83 32.60 -10.07
C HIS A 125 5.97 31.63 -10.42
N ALA A 126 6.04 31.19 -11.68
CA ALA A 126 6.98 30.16 -12.15
C ALA A 126 6.86 28.79 -11.42
N LYS A 127 5.76 28.57 -10.68
CA LYS A 127 5.36 27.27 -10.15
C LYS A 127 4.18 26.75 -10.97
N LEU A 128 4.29 25.50 -11.37
CA LEU A 128 3.18 24.78 -11.97
C LEU A 128 2.16 24.40 -10.89
N CYS A 129 0.90 24.74 -11.13
CA CYS A 129 -0.23 24.46 -10.24
C CYS A 129 -1.29 23.61 -10.98
N ILE A 130 -1.80 22.58 -10.30
CA ILE A 130 -2.99 21.84 -10.76
C ILE A 130 -4.21 22.72 -10.51
N VAL A 131 -4.94 23.03 -11.57
CA VAL A 131 -6.22 23.76 -11.52
C VAL A 131 -7.37 22.79 -11.34
N GLU A 132 -7.33 21.68 -12.07
CA GLU A 132 -8.37 20.66 -12.09
C GLU A 132 -7.74 19.28 -12.00
N PRO A 133 -8.01 18.51 -10.93
CA PRO A 133 -7.64 17.10 -10.84
C PRO A 133 -8.61 16.29 -11.71
N LEU A 134 -8.41 16.34 -13.03
CA LEU A 134 -9.34 15.80 -14.02
C LEU A 134 -9.57 14.29 -13.86
N ASP A 135 -8.55 13.55 -13.47
CA ASP A 135 -8.65 12.13 -13.12
C ASP A 135 -9.58 11.89 -11.93
N CYS A 136 -9.53 12.73 -10.88
CA CYS A 136 -10.46 12.64 -9.76
C CYS A 136 -11.91 12.95 -10.18
N LEU A 137 -12.11 13.95 -11.05
CA LEU A 137 -13.43 14.28 -11.60
C LEU A 137 -13.99 13.11 -12.42
N LEU A 138 -13.19 12.55 -13.35
CA LEU A 138 -13.58 11.39 -14.15
C LEU A 138 -13.86 10.16 -13.29
N SER A 139 -13.03 9.92 -12.25
CA SER A 139 -13.25 8.85 -11.27
C SER A 139 -14.58 9.02 -10.54
N CYS A 140 -14.89 10.23 -10.08
CA CYS A 140 -16.16 10.58 -9.43
C CYS A 140 -17.36 10.27 -10.33
N ILE A 141 -17.34 10.77 -11.57
CA ILE A 141 -18.40 10.53 -12.56
C ILE A 141 -18.55 9.02 -12.83
N SER A 142 -17.46 8.33 -13.13
CA SER A 142 -17.45 6.89 -13.41
C SER A 142 -18.04 6.09 -12.24
N ARG A 143 -17.65 6.41 -11.01
CA ARG A 143 -18.13 5.75 -9.79
C ARG A 143 -19.61 5.98 -9.54
N ILE A 144 -20.10 7.21 -9.66
CA ILE A 144 -21.53 7.53 -9.46
C ILE A 144 -22.39 6.81 -10.50
N LEU A 145 -21.95 6.77 -11.77
CA LEU A 145 -22.65 6.02 -12.81
C LEU A 145 -22.73 4.53 -12.50
N GLN A 146 -21.67 3.94 -11.96
CA GLN A 146 -21.68 2.53 -11.56
C GLN A 146 -22.63 2.30 -10.38
N ILE A 147 -22.55 3.12 -9.32
CA ILE A 147 -23.44 3.03 -8.15
C ILE A 147 -24.90 3.05 -8.60
N LYS A 148 -25.26 3.98 -9.48
CA LYS A 148 -26.59 4.08 -10.07
C LYS A 148 -27.02 2.80 -10.78
N GLN A 149 -26.14 2.19 -11.57
CA GLN A 149 -26.45 0.95 -12.29
C GLN A 149 -26.66 -0.26 -11.36
N HIS A 150 -26.08 -0.27 -10.17
CA HIS A 150 -26.26 -1.35 -9.19
C HIS A 150 -27.52 -1.12 -8.33
N SER A 151 -27.93 0.12 -8.10
CA SER A 151 -29.17 0.46 -7.40
C SER A 151 -30.38 0.35 -8.33
N LYS A 152 -31.29 -0.60 -8.11
CA LYS A 152 -32.57 -0.75 -8.82
C LYS A 152 -33.60 0.35 -8.45
N CYS A 153 -33.16 1.57 -8.16
CA CYS A 153 -34.03 2.64 -7.68
C CYS A 153 -34.52 3.48 -8.87
N GLU A 154 -35.58 3.03 -9.53
CA GLU A 154 -36.38 3.89 -10.41
C GLU A 154 -37.33 4.71 -9.53
N ARG A 155 -36.82 5.78 -8.90
CA ARG A 155 -37.71 6.84 -8.43
C ARG A 155 -37.99 7.78 -9.61
N PRO A 156 -39.25 8.19 -9.84
CA PRO A 156 -39.56 9.24 -10.79
C PRO A 156 -38.73 10.47 -10.46
N ARG A 157 -38.17 11.13 -11.48
CA ARG A 157 -37.53 12.43 -11.34
C ARG A 157 -38.56 13.35 -10.68
N ASP A 158 -38.34 13.74 -9.43
CA ASP A 158 -39.19 14.76 -8.82
C ASP A 158 -39.09 16.01 -9.70
N ALA A 159 -40.25 16.47 -10.17
CA ALA A 159 -40.41 17.65 -11.02
C ALA A 159 -39.93 18.96 -10.36
N TYR A 160 -39.30 18.86 -9.19
CA TYR A 160 -38.85 19.96 -8.35
C TYR A 160 -37.39 20.41 -8.62
N TRP A 161 -36.69 19.79 -9.57
CA TRP A 161 -35.41 20.32 -10.08
C TRP A 161 -35.62 21.47 -11.07
N LYS A 162 -36.28 22.55 -10.62
CA LYS A 162 -36.12 23.87 -11.26
C LYS A 162 -34.73 24.38 -10.91
N CYS A 163 -33.77 24.05 -11.77
CA CYS A 163 -32.38 24.45 -11.65
C CYS A 163 -32.27 25.94 -11.33
N PHE A 164 -31.56 26.28 -10.25
CA PHE A 164 -31.20 27.65 -9.89
C PHE A 164 -30.59 28.37 -11.12
N GLY A 165 -31.29 29.42 -11.58
CA GLY A 165 -30.79 30.62 -12.25
C GLY A 165 -29.81 30.44 -13.41
N PHE A 166 -30.28 30.80 -14.61
CA PHE A 166 -29.53 31.06 -15.85
C PHE A 166 -29.18 29.86 -16.74
N ALA A 167 -30.20 29.16 -17.23
CA ALA A 167 -30.19 28.65 -18.60
C ALA A 167 -31.40 29.26 -19.32
N ALA A 168 -31.18 30.27 -20.17
CA ALA A 168 -32.21 30.87 -20.99
C ALA A 168 -32.61 29.92 -22.14
N SER A 169 -33.31 28.81 -21.85
CA SER A 169 -34.14 28.06 -22.80
C SER A 169 -34.91 26.88 -22.15
N GLN A 170 -35.49 27.05 -20.96
CA GLN A 170 -36.16 25.96 -20.22
C GLN A 170 -37.56 25.57 -20.73
N ASP A 171 -38.01 26.05 -21.90
CA ASP A 171 -39.39 25.82 -22.37
C ASP A 171 -39.58 24.58 -23.26
N ASN A 172 -38.64 23.63 -23.33
CA ASN A 172 -38.83 22.37 -24.09
C ASN A 172 -38.19 21.17 -23.36
N GLU A 173 -38.91 20.56 -22.41
CA GLU A 173 -38.44 19.39 -21.63
C GLU A 173 -38.70 18.02 -22.30
N VAL A 174 -39.38 17.97 -23.45
CA VAL A 174 -39.64 16.71 -24.15
C VAL A 174 -38.44 16.35 -25.04
N GLY A 175 -37.48 15.59 -24.49
CA GLY A 175 -36.42 14.94 -25.28
C GLY A 175 -34.97 15.28 -24.95
N ARG A 176 -34.69 16.01 -23.86
CA ARG A 176 -33.30 16.25 -23.42
C ARG A 176 -32.71 14.96 -22.83
N ALA A 177 -31.59 14.49 -23.38
CA ALA A 177 -30.84 13.36 -22.82
C ALA A 177 -30.48 13.64 -21.35
N SER A 178 -30.61 12.63 -20.48
CA SER A 178 -30.25 12.79 -19.07
C SER A 178 -28.75 13.06 -18.94
N SER A 179 -28.30 13.79 -17.91
CA SER A 179 -26.85 13.99 -17.68
C SER A 179 -26.11 12.65 -17.54
N SER A 180 -26.78 11.63 -16.99
CA SER A 180 -26.29 10.25 -16.96
C SER A 180 -25.97 9.72 -18.35
N ASP A 181 -26.90 9.83 -19.31
CA ASP A 181 -26.68 9.38 -20.69
C ASP A 181 -25.57 10.17 -21.39
N LEU A 182 -25.54 11.48 -21.15
CA LEU A 182 -24.50 12.37 -21.67
C LEU A 182 -23.11 11.99 -21.14
N PHE A 183 -22.98 11.68 -19.85
CA PHE A 183 -21.72 11.21 -19.28
C PHE A 183 -21.31 9.83 -19.81
N VAL A 184 -22.25 8.89 -19.97
CA VAL A 184 -21.94 7.57 -20.56
C VAL A 184 -21.42 7.72 -22.00
N LYS A 185 -22.04 8.61 -22.80
CA LYS A 185 -21.56 8.95 -24.15
C LYS A 185 -20.18 9.60 -24.10
N ALA A 186 -19.97 10.56 -23.20
CA ALA A 186 -18.69 11.25 -23.05
C ALA A 186 -17.55 10.29 -22.66
N LEU A 187 -17.76 9.45 -21.63
CA LEU A 187 -16.78 8.45 -21.21
C LEU A 187 -16.47 7.46 -22.33
N SER A 188 -17.48 7.02 -23.10
CA SER A 188 -17.27 6.12 -24.24
C SER A 188 -16.46 6.79 -25.37
N SER A 189 -16.70 8.08 -25.62
CA SER A 189 -15.92 8.87 -26.58
C SER A 189 -14.45 9.00 -26.15
N ILE A 190 -14.21 9.32 -24.87
CA ILE A 190 -12.87 9.41 -24.30
C ILE A 190 -12.17 8.05 -24.34
N GLN A 191 -12.86 6.97 -24.00
CA GLN A 191 -12.32 5.60 -24.05
C GLN A 191 -11.87 5.24 -25.48
N LYS A 192 -12.68 5.57 -26.48
CA LYS A 192 -12.33 5.37 -27.90
C LYS A 192 -11.09 6.18 -28.29
N TYR A 193 -11.03 7.45 -27.87
CA TYR A 193 -9.88 8.32 -28.12
C TYR A 193 -8.59 7.77 -27.51
N LEU A 194 -8.64 7.32 -26.25
CA LEU A 194 -7.49 6.71 -25.59
C LEU A 194 -7.00 5.50 -26.37
N ARG A 195 -7.90 4.63 -26.82
CA ARG A 195 -7.53 3.47 -27.64
C ARG A 195 -6.77 3.85 -28.91
N ILE A 196 -7.28 4.82 -29.67
CA ILE A 196 -6.66 5.29 -30.91
C ILE A 196 -5.29 5.93 -30.63
N SER A 197 -5.24 6.87 -29.69
CA SER A 197 -4.02 7.61 -29.34
C SER A 197 -2.90 6.68 -28.85
N LEU A 198 -3.25 5.64 -28.09
CA LEU A 198 -2.29 4.65 -27.59
C LEU A 198 -1.77 3.73 -28.69
N THR A 199 -2.59 3.41 -29.70
CA THR A 199 -2.12 2.65 -30.87
C THR A 199 -1.19 3.47 -31.77
N GLU A 200 -1.45 4.76 -31.96
CA GLU A 200 -0.62 5.64 -32.81
C GLU A 200 0.74 5.97 -32.16
N GLN A 201 0.76 6.22 -30.84
CA GLN A 201 2.02 6.42 -30.11
C GLN A 201 2.92 5.18 -30.08
N ARG A 202 2.38 3.98 -30.31
CA ARG A 202 3.16 2.73 -30.41
C ARG A 202 3.89 2.60 -31.75
N GLY A 203 3.38 3.26 -32.80
CA GLY A 203 3.96 3.24 -34.16
C GLY A 203 5.08 4.27 -34.38
N GLN A 204 5.08 5.38 -33.63
CA GLN A 204 6.16 6.38 -33.69
C GLN A 204 7.31 5.98 -32.75
N SER A 205 8.14 5.05 -33.23
CA SER A 205 9.53 4.98 -32.76
C SER A 205 10.19 6.34 -32.99
N GLN A 206 10.74 6.91 -31.91
CA GLN A 206 11.64 8.07 -31.86
C GLN A 206 12.25 8.47 -33.21
N GLU A 207 11.69 9.46 -33.89
CA GLU A 207 12.40 10.36 -34.82
C GLU A 207 11.42 11.42 -35.33
N ALA A 208 11.18 12.45 -34.53
CA ALA A 208 10.75 13.75 -35.03
C ALA A 208 11.06 14.78 -33.96
N GLY A 209 12.19 15.47 -34.13
CA GLY A 209 12.39 16.75 -33.47
C GLY A 209 11.28 17.69 -33.88
N SER A 210 10.39 18.00 -32.94
CA SER A 210 9.52 19.17 -33.04
C SER A 210 9.61 19.95 -31.73
N LEU A 211 9.85 21.23 -31.94
CA LEU A 211 10.25 22.24 -30.99
C LEU A 211 9.30 22.39 -29.79
N SER A 212 9.92 22.49 -28.62
CA SER A 212 9.45 23.24 -27.43
C SER A 212 7.96 23.13 -27.07
N SER A 213 7.60 22.11 -26.30
CA SER A 213 6.80 22.38 -25.10
C SER A 213 7.78 22.63 -23.95
N PRO A 214 7.51 23.55 -23.01
CA PRO A 214 8.33 23.66 -21.82
C PRO A 214 8.33 22.30 -21.14
N SER A 215 9.52 21.73 -20.89
CA SER A 215 9.73 20.35 -20.40
C SER A 215 8.82 19.95 -19.23
N GLU A 216 8.32 20.92 -18.47
CA GLU A 216 7.39 20.78 -17.35
C GLU A 216 5.96 20.45 -17.81
N MET A 217 5.41 21.10 -18.84
CA MET A 217 4.05 20.83 -19.33
C MET A 217 3.90 19.42 -19.91
N ALA A 218 4.95 18.91 -20.58
CA ALA A 218 4.98 17.51 -21.02
C ALA A 218 4.96 16.53 -19.84
N HIS A 219 5.61 16.89 -18.72
CA HIS A 219 5.56 16.10 -17.49
C HIS A 219 4.16 16.09 -16.87
N CYS A 220 3.49 17.24 -16.83
CA CYS A 220 2.11 17.37 -16.36
C CYS A 220 1.14 16.53 -17.19
N HIS A 221 1.31 16.59 -18.51
CA HIS A 221 0.48 15.83 -19.42
C HIS A 221 0.65 14.32 -19.18
N ASN A 222 1.89 13.83 -19.10
CA ASN A 222 2.17 12.42 -18.78
C ASN A 222 1.57 12.02 -17.42
N PHE A 223 1.62 12.92 -16.43
CA PHE A 223 1.08 12.69 -15.09
C PHE A 223 -0.46 12.64 -15.09
N ALA A 224 -1.14 13.56 -15.77
CA ALA A 224 -2.59 13.52 -15.95
C ALA A 224 -3.03 12.26 -16.70
N MET A 225 -2.32 11.90 -17.77
CA MET A 225 -2.60 10.71 -18.56
C MET A 225 -2.52 9.44 -17.72
N LEU A 226 -1.56 9.33 -16.78
CA LEU A 226 -1.47 8.19 -15.88
C LEU A 226 -2.77 7.97 -15.09
N GLY A 227 -3.31 9.02 -14.47
CA GLY A 227 -4.57 8.94 -13.72
C GLY A 227 -5.79 8.72 -14.58
N ILE A 228 -5.85 9.37 -15.75
CA ILE A 228 -6.94 9.15 -16.70
C ILE A 228 -6.97 7.67 -17.11
N ILE A 229 -5.81 7.08 -17.44
CA ILE A 229 -5.71 5.66 -17.79
C ILE A 229 -6.17 4.78 -16.63
N GLU A 230 -5.80 5.08 -15.38
CA GLU A 230 -6.29 4.34 -14.19
C GLU A 230 -7.83 4.37 -14.09
N VAL A 231 -8.46 5.53 -14.32
CA VAL A 231 -9.92 5.64 -14.34
C VAL A 231 -10.55 4.78 -15.43
N PHE A 232 -9.93 4.71 -16.61
CA PHE A 232 -10.45 3.89 -17.72
C PHE A 232 -10.16 2.40 -17.57
N ILE A 233 -9.10 2.01 -16.86
CA ILE A 233 -8.88 0.62 -16.43
C ILE A 233 -10.01 0.22 -15.49
N ASP A 234 -10.30 1.04 -14.49
CA ASP A 234 -11.35 0.82 -13.52
C ASP A 234 -12.76 0.78 -14.15
N PHE A 235 -13.04 1.70 -15.08
CA PHE A 235 -14.28 1.73 -15.85
C PHE A 235 -14.42 0.48 -16.74
N SER A 236 -13.35 0.05 -17.40
CA SER A 236 -13.36 -1.18 -18.21
C SER A 236 -13.57 -2.43 -17.34
N ALA A 237 -12.93 -2.50 -16.18
CA ALA A 237 -13.11 -3.58 -15.21
C ALA A 237 -14.57 -3.66 -14.69
N SER A 238 -15.24 -2.52 -14.46
CA SER A 238 -16.66 -2.53 -14.08
C SER A 238 -17.59 -3.10 -15.15
N LYS A 239 -17.22 -2.99 -16.44
CA LYS A 239 -17.95 -3.61 -17.55
C LYS A 239 -17.67 -5.12 -17.63
N LEU A 240 -16.49 -5.56 -17.18
CA LEU A 240 -16.06 -6.95 -17.20
C LEU A 240 -16.94 -7.83 -16.29
N GLU A 241 -17.39 -7.29 -15.15
CA GLU A 241 -18.29 -7.96 -14.20
C GLU A 241 -19.58 -8.47 -14.88
N LYS A 242 -20.11 -7.70 -15.84
CA LYS A 242 -21.39 -7.99 -16.52
C LYS A 242 -21.22 -8.68 -17.88
N ALA A 243 -19.99 -8.80 -18.38
CA ALA A 243 -19.69 -9.27 -19.72
C ALA A 243 -19.60 -10.80 -19.82
N SER A 244 -20.08 -11.37 -20.93
CA SER A 244 -20.02 -12.80 -21.22
C SER A 244 -19.53 -13.10 -22.64
N GLY A 245 -18.90 -14.27 -22.81
CA GLY A 245 -18.38 -14.76 -24.09
C GLY A 245 -17.41 -13.78 -24.76
N LYS A 246 -17.64 -13.50 -26.05
CA LYS A 246 -16.78 -12.66 -26.90
C LYS A 246 -16.62 -11.21 -26.39
N SER A 247 -17.63 -10.67 -25.72
CA SER A 247 -17.57 -9.32 -25.15
C SER A 247 -16.56 -9.23 -24.00
N LYS A 248 -16.45 -10.32 -23.21
CA LYS A 248 -15.51 -10.43 -22.08
C LYS A 248 -14.06 -10.39 -22.57
N GLU A 249 -13.73 -11.21 -23.58
CA GLU A 249 -12.39 -11.26 -24.17
C GLU A 249 -11.95 -9.90 -24.76
N MET A 250 -12.89 -9.17 -25.37
CA MET A 250 -12.60 -7.83 -25.90
C MET A 250 -12.29 -6.82 -24.79
N ILE A 251 -13.00 -6.87 -23.66
CA ILE A 251 -12.75 -6.02 -22.49
C ILE A 251 -11.43 -6.39 -21.82
N GLU A 252 -11.14 -7.68 -21.66
CA GLU A 252 -9.86 -8.16 -21.10
C GLU A 252 -8.67 -7.66 -21.96
N LYS A 253 -8.78 -7.77 -23.29
CA LYS A 253 -7.76 -7.24 -24.22
C LYS A 253 -7.59 -5.72 -24.05
N GLU A 254 -8.69 -4.99 -23.94
CA GLU A 254 -8.67 -3.54 -23.72
C GLU A 254 -7.98 -3.17 -22.40
N ILE A 255 -8.28 -3.87 -21.30
CA ILE A 255 -7.64 -3.62 -20.00
C ILE A 255 -6.12 -3.84 -20.12
N VAL A 256 -5.68 -4.91 -20.78
CA VAL A 256 -4.25 -5.18 -21.00
C VAL A 256 -3.58 -4.05 -21.80
N GLU A 257 -4.23 -3.54 -22.85
CA GLU A 257 -3.72 -2.42 -23.65
C GLU A 257 -3.59 -1.13 -22.82
N LEU A 258 -4.57 -0.84 -21.96
CA LEU A 258 -4.54 0.32 -21.05
C LEU A 258 -3.45 0.18 -19.98
N VAL A 259 -3.28 -1.00 -19.41
CA VAL A 259 -2.22 -1.30 -18.42
C VAL A 259 -0.83 -1.19 -19.05
N ASP A 260 -0.64 -1.69 -20.28
CA ASP A 260 0.61 -1.54 -21.02
C ASP A 260 0.95 -0.06 -21.22
N ALA A 261 -0.05 0.74 -21.62
CA ALA A 261 0.09 2.19 -21.78
C ALA A 261 0.47 2.87 -20.46
N HIS A 262 -0.22 2.52 -19.37
CA HIS A 262 0.08 3.01 -18.02
C HIS A 262 1.54 2.75 -17.66
N SER A 263 2.03 1.52 -17.84
CA SER A 263 3.44 1.18 -17.60
C SER A 263 4.42 1.99 -18.47
N GLY A 264 4.02 2.32 -19.69
CA GLY A 264 4.78 3.16 -20.61
C GLY A 264 4.89 4.60 -20.11
N PHE A 265 3.80 5.19 -19.62
CA PHE A 265 3.80 6.53 -19.01
C PHE A 265 4.58 6.56 -17.69
N GLU A 266 4.47 5.53 -16.86
CA GLU A 266 5.26 5.40 -15.62
C GLU A 266 6.77 5.44 -15.90
N LYS A 267 7.23 4.71 -16.93
CA LYS A 267 8.64 4.71 -17.40
C LYS A 267 9.07 6.07 -17.98
N LYS A 268 8.19 6.78 -18.69
CA LYS A 268 8.46 8.15 -19.19
C LYS A 268 8.64 9.14 -18.04
N ILE A 269 7.83 9.02 -16.99
CA ILE A 269 7.90 9.88 -15.79
C ILE A 269 9.19 9.61 -15.02
N SER A 270 9.57 8.35 -14.82
CA SER A 270 10.80 7.99 -14.08
C SER A 270 12.08 8.43 -14.79
N SER A 271 12.18 8.21 -16.11
CA SER A 271 13.32 8.68 -16.92
C SER A 271 13.43 10.21 -17.00
N GLY A 272 12.30 10.92 -16.99
CA GLY A 272 12.27 12.37 -16.88
C GLY A 272 12.87 12.89 -15.57
N ARG A 273 12.56 12.25 -14.44
CA ARG A 273 13.14 12.59 -13.12
C ARG A 273 14.64 12.43 -13.10
N GLU A 274 15.15 11.35 -13.68
CA GLU A 274 16.59 11.07 -13.73
C GLU A 274 17.36 12.10 -14.56
N ARG A 275 16.80 12.53 -15.70
CA ARG A 275 17.40 13.62 -16.51
C ARG A 275 17.45 14.96 -15.77
N ILE A 276 16.40 15.27 -15.00
CA ILE A 276 16.35 16.51 -14.19
C ILE A 276 17.35 16.42 -13.03
N ALA A 277 17.47 15.27 -12.37
CA ALA A 277 18.43 15.05 -11.29
C ALA A 277 19.88 15.19 -11.80
N ARG A 278 20.21 14.59 -12.96
CA ARG A 278 21.54 14.74 -13.59
C ARG A 278 21.85 16.19 -13.98
N ARG A 279 20.87 16.94 -14.47
CA ARG A 279 21.06 18.38 -14.79
C ARG A 279 21.35 19.23 -13.56
N ARG A 280 20.77 18.90 -12.39
CA ARG A 280 21.09 19.58 -11.12
C ARG A 280 22.47 19.22 -10.60
N ALA A 281 22.89 17.96 -10.73
CA ALA A 281 24.24 17.54 -10.36
C ALA A 281 25.32 18.25 -11.22
N ASN A 282 25.04 18.46 -12.51
CA ASN A 282 25.97 19.13 -13.42
C ASN A 282 25.95 20.67 -13.31
N ALA A 283 24.93 21.26 -12.67
CA ALA A 283 24.86 22.71 -12.42
C ALA A 283 25.58 23.13 -11.12
N GLY A 284 26.11 22.16 -10.35
CA GLY A 284 26.81 22.39 -9.09
C GLY A 284 28.19 23.04 -9.19
N ASP A 285 28.64 23.46 -10.38
CA ASP A 285 29.97 24.06 -10.60
C ASP A 285 29.92 25.50 -11.14
N ALA A 286 28.73 26.12 -11.21
CA ALA A 286 28.59 27.53 -11.55
C ALA A 286 28.28 28.33 -10.28
N THR A 287 29.28 29.05 -9.80
CA THR A 287 29.14 30.06 -8.74
C THR A 287 28.21 31.17 -9.24
N ASP A 288 27.01 31.26 -8.66
CA ASP A 288 26.28 32.53 -8.67
C ASP A 288 25.62 32.80 -7.32
N LYS A 289 25.94 33.97 -6.76
CA LYS A 289 25.51 34.46 -5.46
C LYS A 289 24.13 35.11 -5.58
N HIS A 290 23.35 34.99 -4.52
CA HIS A 290 22.07 35.66 -4.23
C HIS A 290 20.79 35.01 -4.82
N THR A 291 20.16 34.15 -4.03
CA THR A 291 18.89 34.42 -3.31
C THR A 291 18.62 33.24 -2.37
N ASN A 292 18.64 33.48 -1.06
CA ASN A 292 18.28 32.49 -0.05
C ASN A 292 16.75 32.38 0.05
N GLU A 293 16.14 31.61 -0.84
CA GLU A 293 14.91 30.89 -0.53
C GLU A 293 15.07 29.44 -0.99
N PRO A 294 14.76 28.44 -0.15
CA PRO A 294 14.72 27.07 -0.61
C PRO A 294 13.60 26.97 -1.64
N ARG A 295 13.95 26.86 -2.92
CA ARG A 295 13.01 26.53 -4.00
C ARG A 295 12.36 25.19 -3.65
N GLU A 296 11.21 25.24 -2.95
CA GLU A 296 10.36 24.08 -2.75
C GLU A 296 10.12 23.43 -4.10
N ASN A 297 10.54 22.17 -4.21
CA ASN A 297 10.52 21.39 -5.42
C ASN A 297 9.07 21.34 -5.93
N SER A 298 8.75 21.97 -7.07
CA SER A 298 7.43 21.95 -7.71
C SER A 298 6.91 20.52 -7.98
N ASN A 299 7.81 19.54 -7.94
CA ASN A 299 7.52 18.11 -8.02
C ASN A 299 6.98 17.50 -6.71
N ALA A 300 7.28 18.07 -5.55
CA ALA A 300 6.84 17.53 -4.25
C ALA A 300 5.35 17.77 -4.00
N SER A 301 4.78 18.87 -4.50
CA SER A 301 3.33 19.11 -4.50
C SER A 301 2.61 18.17 -5.45
N LEU A 302 3.09 18.03 -6.70
CA LEU A 302 2.55 17.07 -7.68
C LEU A 302 2.61 15.61 -7.17
N GLN A 303 3.67 15.24 -6.46
CA GLN A 303 3.83 13.93 -5.84
C GLN A 303 2.99 13.73 -4.57
N LYS A 304 2.76 14.78 -3.76
CA LYS A 304 1.79 14.72 -2.65
C LYS A 304 0.39 14.36 -3.14
N HIS A 305 -0.02 14.88 -4.30
CA HIS A 305 -1.29 14.51 -4.94
C HIS A 305 -1.31 13.07 -5.51
N HIS A 306 -0.15 12.44 -5.73
CA HIS A 306 -0.09 11.01 -6.12
C HIS A 306 -0.46 10.07 -4.96
N GLY A 307 -0.28 10.49 -3.70
CA GLY A 307 -0.60 9.66 -2.52
C GLY A 307 -2.10 9.41 -2.32
N ASN A 308 -2.97 10.10 -3.06
CA ASN A 308 -4.43 10.00 -2.97
C ASN A 308 -5.09 9.53 -4.28
N ARG A 309 -4.33 9.07 -5.29
CA ARG A 309 -4.89 8.69 -6.60
C ARG A 309 -5.73 7.40 -6.54
N GLY A 310 -6.89 7.48 -7.18
CA GLY A 310 -7.62 6.36 -7.79
C GLY A 310 -7.96 5.19 -6.88
N LYS A 311 -8.89 5.37 -5.95
CA LYS A 311 -9.53 4.21 -5.29
C LYS A 311 -10.33 3.44 -6.35
N PHE A 312 -9.77 2.33 -6.83
CA PHE A 312 -10.51 1.34 -7.60
C PHE A 312 -11.73 0.91 -6.78
N ALA A 313 -12.85 0.61 -7.46
CA ALA A 313 -13.93 -0.05 -6.76
C ALA A 313 -13.46 -1.43 -6.34
N ASP A 314 -13.97 -1.87 -5.19
CA ASP A 314 -13.74 -3.21 -4.69
C ASP A 314 -14.11 -4.26 -5.77
N SER A 315 -15.22 -4.10 -6.49
CA SER A 315 -15.59 -5.01 -7.60
C SER A 315 -14.64 -4.96 -8.80
N SER A 316 -14.24 -3.77 -9.25
CA SER A 316 -13.26 -3.62 -10.34
C SER A 316 -11.92 -4.24 -9.99
N LEU A 317 -11.41 -3.99 -8.77
CA LEU A 317 -10.13 -4.56 -8.33
C LEU A 317 -10.22 -6.09 -8.18
N TYR A 318 -11.36 -6.62 -7.72
CA TYR A 318 -11.61 -8.06 -7.70
C TYR A 318 -11.51 -8.68 -9.11
N GLU A 319 -12.22 -8.13 -10.10
CA GLU A 319 -12.18 -8.64 -11.48
C GLU A 319 -10.78 -8.55 -12.11
N LEU A 320 -10.07 -7.44 -11.89
CA LEU A 320 -8.67 -7.30 -12.33
C LEU A 320 -7.76 -8.36 -11.71
N SER A 321 -7.99 -8.69 -10.44
CA SER A 321 -7.22 -9.70 -9.71
C SER A 321 -7.51 -11.11 -10.23
N VAL A 322 -8.78 -11.44 -10.46
CA VAL A 322 -9.19 -12.71 -11.07
C VAL A 322 -8.59 -12.87 -12.46
N MET A 323 -8.61 -11.82 -13.28
CA MET A 323 -7.98 -11.81 -14.60
C MET A 323 -6.46 -12.03 -14.50
N CYS A 324 -5.79 -11.36 -13.57
CA CYS A 324 -4.36 -11.54 -13.33
C CYS A 324 -4.01 -12.96 -12.90
N VAL A 325 -4.76 -13.56 -11.96
CA VAL A 325 -4.55 -14.94 -11.49
C VAL A 325 -4.68 -15.94 -12.65
N LYS A 326 -5.72 -15.81 -13.48
CA LYS A 326 -5.90 -16.65 -14.68
C LYS A 326 -4.70 -16.57 -15.62
N GLN A 327 -4.17 -15.36 -15.84
CA GLN A 327 -3.03 -15.15 -16.71
C GLN A 327 -1.73 -15.72 -16.11
N CYS A 328 -1.52 -15.59 -14.80
CA CYS A 328 -0.39 -16.21 -14.11
C CYS A 328 -0.41 -17.74 -14.18
N HIS A 329 -1.59 -18.37 -14.02
CA HIS A 329 -1.72 -19.82 -14.19
C HIS A 329 -1.45 -20.25 -15.64
N ALA A 330 -2.00 -19.54 -16.62
CA ALA A 330 -1.76 -19.84 -18.03
C ALA A 330 -0.27 -19.72 -18.40
N ASP A 331 0.45 -18.74 -17.85
CA ASP A 331 1.89 -18.58 -18.06
C ASP A 331 2.70 -19.72 -17.43
N ASN A 332 2.29 -20.24 -16.26
CA ASN A 332 2.95 -21.38 -15.62
C ASN A 332 2.80 -22.68 -16.43
N TYR A 333 1.62 -22.95 -17.01
CA TYR A 333 1.43 -24.09 -17.92
C TYR A 333 2.17 -23.90 -19.26
N ASN A 334 2.19 -22.69 -19.80
CA ASN A 334 2.89 -22.39 -21.06
C ASN A 334 4.42 -22.32 -20.92
N ASN A 335 4.98 -22.22 -19.72
CA ASN A 335 6.43 -22.39 -19.54
C ASN A 335 6.88 -23.84 -19.82
N VAL A 336 5.95 -24.81 -19.86
CA VAL A 336 6.19 -26.21 -20.25
C VAL A 336 6.03 -26.41 -21.78
N SER A 337 5.29 -25.53 -22.47
CA SER A 337 5.11 -25.59 -23.92
C SER A 337 5.90 -24.47 -24.63
N GLN A 338 6.92 -24.86 -25.39
CA GLN A 338 7.73 -23.94 -26.18
C GLN A 338 6.85 -23.22 -27.22
N HIS A 339 6.33 -22.02 -26.93
CA HIS A 339 5.97 -20.93 -27.88
C HIS A 339 4.97 -19.91 -27.26
N SER A 340 5.38 -19.14 -26.24
CA SER A 340 4.66 -17.89 -25.89
C SER A 340 5.39 -16.68 -26.50
N SER A 341 4.63 -15.84 -27.22
CA SER A 341 5.16 -14.60 -27.82
C SER A 341 5.55 -13.60 -26.75
N GLN A 342 6.74 -12.99 -26.85
CA GLN A 342 7.32 -12.05 -25.87
C GLN A 342 6.37 -10.90 -25.46
N THR A 343 5.52 -10.43 -26.37
CA THR A 343 4.51 -9.39 -26.11
C THR A 343 3.49 -9.82 -25.05
N LYS A 344 3.06 -11.09 -25.06
CA LYS A 344 2.08 -11.62 -24.10
C LYS A 344 2.64 -11.77 -22.68
N LEU A 345 3.93 -12.14 -22.57
CA LEU A 345 4.65 -12.24 -21.28
C LEU A 345 4.91 -10.85 -20.64
N ASN A 346 5.24 -9.85 -21.45
CA ASN A 346 5.41 -8.49 -20.93
C ASN A 346 4.07 -7.89 -20.47
N GLN A 347 2.99 -8.23 -21.19
CA GLN A 347 1.62 -7.85 -20.86
C GLN A 347 1.14 -8.43 -19.53
N SER A 348 1.36 -9.74 -19.31
CA SER A 348 1.03 -10.37 -18.02
C SER A 348 1.80 -9.73 -16.87
N SER A 349 3.08 -9.48 -17.08
CA SER A 349 3.95 -8.87 -16.07
C SER A 349 3.56 -7.43 -15.68
N ASN A 350 3.17 -6.60 -16.66
CA ASN A 350 2.68 -5.25 -16.39
C ASN A 350 1.37 -5.29 -15.59
N LEU A 351 0.43 -6.17 -15.96
CA LEU A 351 -0.83 -6.36 -15.24
C LEU A 351 -0.61 -6.80 -13.80
N THR A 352 0.26 -7.79 -13.57
CA THR A 352 0.57 -8.26 -12.22
C THR A 352 1.15 -7.15 -11.34
N SER A 353 2.11 -6.39 -11.88
CA SER A 353 2.72 -5.27 -11.15
C SER A 353 1.69 -4.19 -10.82
N PHE A 354 0.79 -3.90 -11.75
CA PHE A 354 -0.29 -2.93 -11.59
C PHE A 354 -1.27 -3.35 -10.50
N VAL A 355 -1.78 -4.59 -10.55
CA VAL A 355 -2.74 -5.12 -9.56
C VAL A 355 -2.13 -5.16 -8.16
N LEU A 356 -0.87 -5.60 -8.02
CA LEU A 356 -0.18 -5.61 -6.72
C LEU A 356 -0.01 -4.20 -6.15
N LYS A 357 0.34 -3.20 -6.99
CA LYS A 357 0.43 -1.79 -6.56
C LYS A 357 -0.93 -1.25 -6.12
N ALA A 358 -1.99 -1.51 -6.88
CA ALA A 358 -3.34 -1.08 -6.56
C ALA A 358 -3.83 -1.69 -5.23
N PHE A 359 -3.56 -2.98 -5.00
CA PHE A 359 -3.90 -3.64 -3.74
C PHE A 359 -3.10 -3.10 -2.55
N LEU A 360 -1.80 -2.85 -2.73
CA LEU A 360 -0.97 -2.26 -1.69
C LEU A 360 -1.52 -0.89 -1.26
N GLU A 361 -1.98 -0.09 -2.23
CA GLU A 361 -2.57 1.22 -1.93
C GLU A 361 -3.91 1.11 -1.21
N LEU A 362 -4.75 0.13 -1.60
CA LEU A 362 -5.96 -0.20 -0.86
C LEU A 362 -5.64 -0.51 0.61
N LEU A 363 -4.66 -1.38 0.88
CA LEU A 363 -4.27 -1.76 2.25
C LEU A 363 -3.78 -0.55 3.07
N LYS A 364 -2.94 0.31 2.48
CA LYS A 364 -2.49 1.55 3.16
C LYS A 364 -3.65 2.48 3.48
N SER A 365 -4.58 2.64 2.53
CA SER A 365 -5.74 3.52 2.71
C SER A 365 -6.63 3.03 3.85
N LEU A 366 -6.78 1.72 3.98
CA LEU A 366 -7.57 1.08 5.02
C LEU A 366 -6.87 1.26 6.38
N ALA A 367 -5.54 1.10 6.45
CA ALA A 367 -4.76 1.29 7.68
C ALA A 367 -4.78 2.74 8.21
N SER A 368 -4.94 3.74 7.33
CA SER A 368 -4.98 5.16 7.70
C SER A 368 -6.32 5.64 8.28
N LYS A 369 -7.43 4.94 7.95
CA LYS A 369 -8.78 5.27 8.42
C LYS A 369 -9.03 4.51 9.72
N HIS A 370 -9.35 5.23 10.80
CA HIS A 370 -9.46 4.74 12.17
C HIS A 370 -9.81 3.24 12.32
N SER A 371 -8.98 2.56 13.13
CA SER A 371 -8.94 1.14 13.52
C SER A 371 -10.26 0.39 13.76
N ARG A 372 -11.43 1.04 13.82
CA ARG A 372 -12.74 0.37 14.02
C ARG A 372 -13.43 -0.02 12.70
N ASP A 373 -13.28 0.74 11.62
CA ASP A 373 -13.93 0.42 10.33
C ASP A 373 -13.22 -0.74 9.59
N PHE A 374 -11.90 -0.89 9.79
CA PHE A 374 -11.11 -1.98 9.21
C PHE A 374 -11.60 -3.35 9.72
N THR A 375 -11.88 -3.44 11.03
CA THR A 375 -12.37 -4.65 11.70
C THR A 375 -13.80 -4.98 11.30
N ILE A 376 -14.64 -3.97 11.06
CA ILE A 376 -16.05 -4.15 10.64
C ILE A 376 -16.14 -4.59 9.16
N LYS A 377 -15.25 -4.12 8.28
CA LYS A 377 -15.21 -4.54 6.85
C LYS A 377 -14.65 -5.95 6.62
N LEU A 378 -13.98 -6.55 7.60
CA LEU A 378 -13.51 -7.95 7.55
C LEU A 378 -14.66 -8.98 7.57
N HIS A 379 -15.92 -8.54 7.73
CA HIS A 379 -17.09 -9.40 7.93
C HIS A 379 -17.64 -10.06 6.64
N GLY A 380 -17.11 -9.76 5.44
CA GLY A 380 -17.45 -10.54 4.24
C GLY A 380 -16.87 -10.04 2.92
N ASP A 381 -17.11 -8.77 2.58
CA ASP A 381 -16.76 -8.24 1.24
C ASP A 381 -15.25 -8.09 1.06
N PHE A 382 -14.51 -7.74 2.13
CA PHE A 382 -13.07 -7.69 2.07
C PHE A 382 -12.42 -9.07 1.91
N LYS A 383 -13.01 -10.15 2.47
CA LYS A 383 -12.53 -11.52 2.27
C LYS A 383 -12.68 -11.93 0.80
N LYS A 384 -13.82 -11.62 0.18
CA LYS A 384 -14.03 -11.86 -1.26
C LYS A 384 -13.03 -11.09 -2.12
N LEU A 385 -12.80 -9.81 -1.80
CA LEU A 385 -11.84 -8.97 -2.52
C LEU A 385 -10.40 -9.46 -2.39
N SER A 386 -10.00 -9.83 -1.17
CA SER A 386 -8.62 -10.25 -0.87
C SER A 386 -8.31 -11.66 -1.38
N GLN A 387 -9.32 -12.50 -1.62
CA GLN A 387 -9.14 -13.88 -2.08
C GLN A 387 -8.25 -14.02 -3.34
N PRO A 388 -8.61 -13.47 -4.51
CA PRO A 388 -7.79 -13.61 -5.71
C PRO A 388 -6.41 -12.96 -5.55
N ILE A 389 -6.31 -11.92 -4.73
CA ILE A 389 -5.05 -11.21 -4.51
C ILE A 389 -4.10 -12.02 -3.64
N MET A 390 -4.62 -12.71 -2.63
CA MET A 390 -3.81 -13.62 -1.81
C MET A 390 -3.44 -14.88 -2.57
N GLN A 391 -4.29 -15.38 -3.47
CA GLN A 391 -3.89 -16.43 -4.41
C GLN A 391 -2.72 -15.99 -5.29
N LEU A 392 -2.76 -14.75 -5.81
CA LEU A 392 -1.65 -14.18 -6.56
C LEU A 392 -0.36 -14.07 -5.72
N VAL A 393 -0.46 -13.62 -4.46
CA VAL A 393 0.68 -13.59 -3.54
C VAL A 393 1.23 -15.00 -3.31
N TRP A 394 0.37 -15.99 -3.08
CA TRP A 394 0.77 -17.40 -2.95
C TRP A 394 1.49 -17.92 -4.18
N CYS A 395 1.05 -17.54 -5.40
CA CYS A 395 1.77 -17.88 -6.63
C CYS A 395 3.22 -17.38 -6.58
N PHE A 396 3.49 -16.16 -6.11
CA PHE A 396 4.87 -15.65 -6.02
C PHE A 396 5.70 -16.25 -4.89
N LEU A 397 5.08 -16.53 -3.74
CA LEU A 397 5.78 -17.17 -2.62
C LEU A 397 6.22 -18.59 -2.97
N LEU A 398 5.36 -19.32 -3.68
CA LEU A 398 5.58 -20.72 -4.04
C LEU A 398 6.24 -20.89 -5.42
N ASP A 399 6.28 -19.85 -6.28
CA ASP A 399 6.92 -19.91 -7.61
C ASP A 399 8.35 -20.43 -7.45
N PRO A 400 8.74 -21.58 -8.03
CA PRO A 400 10.13 -21.99 -8.10
C PRO A 400 10.85 -21.00 -9.02
N ILE A 401 11.31 -19.88 -8.46
CA ILE A 401 12.03 -18.85 -9.21
C ILE A 401 13.31 -19.50 -9.76
N GLN A 402 13.18 -20.01 -10.98
CA GLN A 402 14.16 -20.54 -11.93
C GLN A 402 15.49 -20.97 -11.31
N GLU A 403 15.60 -22.26 -11.00
CA GLU A 403 16.91 -22.92 -11.02
C GLU A 403 17.57 -22.61 -12.37
N ASN A 404 18.80 -22.10 -12.31
CA ASN A 404 19.62 -21.82 -13.49
C ASN A 404 19.81 -23.12 -14.28
N GLY A 405 18.96 -23.34 -15.29
CA GLY A 405 18.99 -24.52 -16.14
C GLY A 405 18.74 -24.17 -17.61
N GLY A 406 19.79 -23.75 -18.30
CA GLY A 406 19.98 -23.95 -19.74
C GLY A 406 18.86 -23.55 -20.71
N SER A 407 18.78 -22.26 -21.08
CA SER A 407 18.67 -21.94 -22.52
C SER A 407 19.23 -20.54 -22.77
N LYS A 408 20.14 -20.44 -23.74
CA LYS A 408 20.69 -19.18 -24.24
C LYS A 408 19.55 -18.35 -24.87
N LYS A 409 18.82 -17.58 -24.07
CA LYS A 409 18.06 -16.41 -24.55
C LYS A 409 18.86 -15.16 -24.25
N ASN A 410 18.97 -14.29 -25.25
CA ASN A 410 19.71 -13.02 -25.31
C ASN A 410 20.01 -12.38 -23.93
N MET A 411 21.30 -12.18 -23.63
CA MET A 411 21.84 -11.71 -22.32
C MET A 411 21.21 -10.42 -21.77
N THR A 412 20.67 -9.55 -22.63
CA THR A 412 20.02 -8.28 -22.21
C THR A 412 18.53 -8.42 -21.91
N GLN A 413 17.86 -9.46 -22.42
CA GLN A 413 16.40 -9.67 -22.25
C GLN A 413 16.08 -10.56 -21.04
N GLY A 414 16.88 -11.58 -20.77
CA GLY A 414 16.73 -12.42 -19.58
C GLY A 414 16.85 -11.61 -18.28
N LYS A 415 17.76 -10.63 -18.26
CA LYS A 415 18.03 -9.77 -17.11
C LYS A 415 16.85 -8.84 -16.75
N LYS A 416 16.14 -8.29 -17.75
CA LYS A 416 14.98 -7.42 -17.50
C LYS A 416 13.76 -8.19 -16.98
N ASN A 417 13.56 -9.42 -17.45
CA ASN A 417 12.46 -10.26 -16.98
C ASN A 417 12.69 -10.75 -15.54
N THR A 418 13.92 -11.13 -15.20
CA THR A 418 14.27 -11.53 -13.83
C THR A 418 14.17 -10.36 -12.84
N GLU A 419 14.54 -9.14 -13.25
CA GLU A 419 14.36 -7.93 -12.44
C GLU A 419 12.88 -7.60 -12.21
N CYS A 420 12.03 -7.71 -13.23
CA CYS A 420 10.60 -7.49 -13.10
C CYS A 420 9.93 -8.51 -12.15
N LYS A 421 10.33 -9.78 -12.20
CA LYS A 421 9.83 -10.82 -11.27
C LYS A 421 10.27 -10.57 -9.82
N LYS A 422 11.48 -10.06 -9.61
CA LYS A 422 11.96 -9.67 -8.28
C LYS A 422 11.12 -8.52 -7.71
N ASP A 423 10.87 -7.48 -8.51
CA ASP A 423 10.01 -6.37 -8.12
C ASP A 423 8.57 -6.84 -7.79
N GLN A 424 8.02 -7.78 -8.55
CA GLN A 424 6.71 -8.38 -8.27
C GLN A 424 6.72 -9.19 -6.96
N LEU A 425 7.75 -10.00 -6.72
CA LEU A 425 7.90 -10.72 -5.46
C LEU A 425 7.98 -9.74 -4.28
N TYR A 426 8.78 -8.69 -4.40
CA TYR A 426 8.87 -7.67 -3.37
C TYR A 426 7.52 -6.98 -3.11
N LEU A 427 6.78 -6.63 -4.17
CA LEU A 427 5.44 -6.06 -4.05
C LEU A 427 4.49 -7.05 -3.34
N ALA A 428 4.51 -8.32 -3.71
CA ALA A 428 3.72 -9.36 -3.07
C ALA A 428 4.04 -9.53 -1.57
N LEU A 429 5.33 -9.55 -1.21
CA LEU A 429 5.79 -9.59 0.18
C LEU A 429 5.34 -8.34 0.96
N THR A 430 5.41 -7.15 0.32
CA THR A 430 4.96 -5.90 0.94
C THR A 430 3.44 -5.89 1.15
N CYS A 431 2.66 -6.41 0.20
CA CYS A 431 1.22 -6.61 0.34
C CYS A 431 0.90 -7.54 1.51
N LEU A 432 1.59 -8.69 1.61
CA LEU A 432 1.42 -9.63 2.72
C LEU A 432 1.73 -8.98 4.07
N LYS A 433 2.83 -8.23 4.15
CA LYS A 433 3.22 -7.51 5.37
C LYS A 433 2.14 -6.52 5.80
N LYS A 434 1.63 -5.71 4.88
CA LYS A 434 0.57 -4.73 5.16
C LYS A 434 -0.77 -5.39 5.49
N PHE A 435 -1.08 -6.53 4.89
CA PHE A 435 -2.26 -7.31 5.23
C PHE A 435 -2.19 -7.89 6.66
N LEU A 436 -0.99 -8.28 7.09
CA LEU A 436 -0.75 -8.82 8.43
C LEU A 436 -0.56 -7.73 9.51
N GLU A 437 -0.30 -6.48 9.16
CA GLU A 437 -0.03 -5.39 10.12
C GLU A 437 -1.16 -5.16 11.16
N PRO A 438 -2.47 -5.12 10.80
CA PRO A 438 -3.56 -4.97 11.78
C PRO A 438 -3.62 -6.13 12.78
N SER A 439 -3.21 -7.32 12.35
CA SER A 439 -3.25 -8.56 13.14
C SER A 439 -2.12 -8.68 14.17
N VAL A 440 -1.25 -7.67 14.30
CA VAL A 440 -0.16 -7.63 15.30
C VAL A 440 -0.62 -6.99 16.62
N SER A 441 -1.85 -6.45 16.70
CA SER A 441 -2.29 -5.63 17.84
C SER A 441 -3.63 -6.01 18.51
N GLY A 442 -4.32 -7.08 18.10
CA GLY A 442 -5.67 -7.40 18.64
C GLY A 442 -6.07 -8.88 18.66
N GLU A 443 -7.15 -9.16 19.40
CA GLU A 443 -7.74 -10.49 19.69
C GLU A 443 -8.20 -11.30 18.45
N HIS A 444 -8.35 -10.66 17.28
CA HIS A 444 -8.82 -11.31 16.03
C HIS A 444 -7.70 -11.74 15.05
N SER A 445 -6.48 -11.88 15.55
CA SER A 445 -5.30 -12.17 14.72
C SER A 445 -5.25 -13.59 14.15
N SER A 446 -5.91 -14.55 14.80
CA SER A 446 -6.07 -15.95 14.35
C SER A 446 -6.92 -16.05 13.09
N ASP A 447 -8.01 -15.29 13.01
CA ASP A 447 -8.99 -15.37 11.91
C ASP A 447 -8.39 -14.97 10.55
N ILE A 448 -7.43 -14.04 10.56
CA ILE A 448 -6.74 -13.55 9.36
C ILE A 448 -5.75 -14.62 8.86
N ILE A 449 -5.03 -15.28 9.76
CA ILE A 449 -4.07 -16.33 9.42
C ILE A 449 -4.81 -17.58 8.91
N ASP A 450 -5.89 -17.97 9.57
CA ASP A 450 -6.76 -19.07 9.14
C ASP A 450 -7.34 -18.81 7.75
N PHE A 451 -7.78 -17.58 7.51
CA PHE A 451 -8.22 -17.16 6.19
C PHE A 451 -7.09 -17.24 5.14
N LEU A 452 -5.89 -16.76 5.44
CA LEU A 452 -4.74 -16.85 4.52
C LEU A 452 -4.40 -18.29 4.14
N ILE A 453 -4.39 -19.20 5.10
CA ILE A 453 -4.15 -20.64 4.87
C ILE A 453 -5.28 -21.25 4.03
N SER A 454 -6.53 -20.87 4.26
CA SER A 454 -7.66 -21.40 3.46
C SER A 454 -7.56 -21.04 1.97
N LEU A 455 -6.80 -20.00 1.62
CA LEU A 455 -6.59 -19.54 0.24
C LEU A 455 -5.36 -20.14 -0.42
N ALA A 456 -4.61 -20.92 0.34
CA ALA A 456 -3.32 -21.43 -0.05
C ALA A 456 -3.51 -22.74 -0.88
N PRO A 457 -2.69 -23.04 -1.90
CA PRO A 457 -2.88 -24.23 -2.74
C PRO A 457 -3.00 -25.55 -1.97
N PRO A 458 -3.79 -26.54 -2.47
CA PRO A 458 -4.10 -27.77 -1.72
C PRO A 458 -2.91 -28.67 -1.39
N ASN A 459 -1.75 -28.49 -2.04
CA ASN A 459 -0.55 -29.32 -1.86
C ASN A 459 0.57 -28.62 -1.06
N ILE A 460 0.26 -27.60 -0.27
CA ILE A 460 1.29 -26.86 0.49
C ILE A 460 2.08 -27.74 1.45
N GLU A 461 1.41 -28.70 2.09
CA GLU A 461 2.06 -29.65 2.99
C GLU A 461 2.98 -30.63 2.23
N ASP A 462 2.62 -31.02 1.00
CA ASP A 462 3.41 -31.94 0.16
C ASP A 462 4.57 -31.26 -0.61
N THR A 463 4.48 -29.94 -0.85
CA THR A 463 5.51 -29.18 -1.58
C THR A 463 6.76 -28.92 -0.71
N MET A 464 6.65 -29.16 0.59
CA MET A 464 7.72 -28.98 1.57
C MET A 464 8.08 -30.34 2.12
N GLY A 465 9.17 -30.92 1.61
CA GLY A 465 9.71 -32.17 2.15
C GLY A 465 9.75 -32.12 3.67
N THR A 466 9.43 -33.26 4.29
CA THR A 466 9.42 -33.56 5.73
C THR A 466 10.81 -33.46 6.38
N GLY A 467 11.49 -32.33 6.20
CA GLY A 467 12.77 -32.01 6.80
C GLY A 467 12.60 -30.97 7.91
N ASP A 468 12.92 -31.38 9.13
CA ASP A 468 13.10 -30.56 10.33
C ASP A 468 11.83 -30.08 11.06
N LEU A 469 10.80 -30.94 11.13
CA LEU A 469 9.99 -30.96 12.36
C LEU A 469 10.67 -31.93 13.32
N ASP A 470 11.44 -31.37 14.27
CA ASP A 470 11.96 -32.14 15.40
C ASP A 470 10.75 -32.71 16.16
N ASN A 471 10.53 -34.01 15.98
CA ASN A 471 9.27 -34.71 16.27
C ASN A 471 9.10 -35.01 17.78
N ASN A 472 9.78 -34.29 18.66
CA ASN A 472 9.94 -34.69 20.06
C ASN A 472 9.00 -34.02 21.06
N ASP A 473 8.10 -33.12 20.66
CA ASP A 473 7.10 -32.55 21.59
C ASP A 473 5.65 -32.73 21.09
N THR A 474 5.24 -34.00 20.97
CA THR A 474 3.85 -34.41 20.68
C THR A 474 2.99 -34.56 21.94
N THR A 475 3.04 -33.60 22.88
CA THR A 475 2.24 -33.67 24.12
C THR A 475 1.30 -32.48 24.39
N MET A 476 1.12 -31.55 23.45
CA MET A 476 0.09 -30.52 23.56
C MET A 476 -0.84 -30.58 22.36
N VAL A 477 -2.16 -30.63 22.61
CA VAL A 477 -3.19 -30.47 21.57
C VAL A 477 -2.93 -29.14 20.86
N GLU A 478 -2.37 -29.18 19.65
CA GLU A 478 -2.07 -27.95 18.92
C GLU A 478 -3.36 -27.25 18.54
N ASP A 479 -3.53 -26.02 19.04
CA ASP A 479 -4.60 -25.16 18.54
C ASP A 479 -4.41 -24.91 17.04
N ARG A 480 -5.51 -24.94 16.28
CA ARG A 480 -5.53 -24.79 14.81
C ARG A 480 -4.81 -23.52 14.36
N SER A 481 -4.97 -22.44 15.11
CA SER A 481 -4.33 -21.16 14.84
C SER A 481 -2.79 -21.27 14.91
N THR A 482 -2.29 -22.05 15.86
CA THR A 482 -0.86 -22.24 16.08
C THR A 482 -0.27 -23.06 14.93
N ARG A 483 -0.92 -24.16 14.52
CA ARG A 483 -0.49 -24.95 13.35
C ARG A 483 -0.40 -24.08 12.09
N ASN A 484 -1.39 -23.24 11.84
CA ASN A 484 -1.42 -22.35 10.68
C ASN A 484 -0.27 -21.32 10.66
N VAL A 485 0.10 -20.78 11.82
CA VAL A 485 1.30 -19.92 11.95
C VAL A 485 2.58 -20.67 11.56
N HIS A 486 2.73 -21.93 11.98
CA HIS A 486 3.92 -22.74 11.66
C HIS A 486 4.03 -23.00 10.15
N VAL A 487 2.92 -23.29 9.48
CA VAL A 487 2.89 -23.49 8.03
C VAL A 487 3.41 -22.24 7.29
N ILE A 488 2.91 -21.04 7.64
CA ILE A 488 3.38 -19.80 7.01
C ILE A 488 4.87 -19.56 7.28
N LEU A 489 5.31 -19.77 8.53
CA LEU A 489 6.73 -19.60 8.89
C LEU A 489 7.63 -20.56 8.10
N ASN A 490 7.23 -21.82 7.93
CA ASN A 490 7.99 -22.78 7.12
C ASN A 490 8.05 -22.36 5.65
N ILE A 491 6.97 -21.79 5.12
CA ILE A 491 6.97 -21.25 3.76
C ILE A 491 7.97 -20.09 3.61
N LEU A 492 7.96 -19.16 4.56
CA LEU A 492 8.88 -18.03 4.56
C LEU A 492 10.34 -18.46 4.77
N LYS A 493 10.61 -19.44 5.64
CA LYS A 493 11.95 -20.02 5.84
C LYS A 493 12.50 -20.64 4.56
N THR A 494 11.70 -21.44 3.86
CA THR A 494 12.07 -22.07 2.58
C THR A 494 12.29 -21.00 1.50
N LEU A 495 11.40 -20.01 1.41
CA LEU A 495 11.56 -18.88 0.50
C LEU A 495 12.87 -18.12 0.78
N TYR A 496 13.17 -17.86 2.05
CA TYR A 496 14.38 -17.18 2.46
C TYR A 496 15.64 -17.97 2.09
N ALA A 497 15.66 -19.28 2.35
CA ALA A 497 16.77 -20.16 1.98
C ALA A 497 17.07 -20.11 0.47
N ARG A 498 16.01 -20.06 -0.35
CA ARG A 498 16.09 -19.89 -1.81
C ARG A 498 16.54 -18.49 -2.24
N LEU A 499 16.05 -17.43 -1.61
CA LEU A 499 16.48 -16.06 -1.96
C LEU A 499 17.96 -15.81 -1.64
N LEU A 500 18.46 -16.46 -0.58
CA LEU A 500 19.87 -16.42 -0.23
C LEU A 500 20.77 -17.04 -1.31
N THR A 501 20.38 -18.16 -1.94
CA THR A 501 21.20 -18.75 -3.02
C THR A 501 21.23 -17.87 -4.26
N GLN A 502 20.21 -17.03 -4.45
CA GLN A 502 20.11 -16.10 -5.58
C GLN A 502 20.71 -14.71 -5.28
N SER A 503 21.23 -14.46 -4.07
CA SER A 503 21.82 -13.18 -3.62
C SER A 503 20.88 -11.96 -3.77
N VAL A 504 19.58 -12.17 -3.57
CA VAL A 504 18.54 -11.14 -3.76
C VAL A 504 18.29 -10.40 -2.45
N LEU A 505 18.90 -9.21 -2.29
CA LEU A 505 18.98 -8.49 -1.00
C LEU A 505 17.63 -7.97 -0.47
N ARG A 506 16.92 -7.20 -1.30
CA ARG A 506 15.73 -6.43 -0.88
C ARG A 506 14.57 -7.34 -0.48
N GLU A 507 14.37 -8.42 -1.24
CA GLU A 507 13.33 -9.41 -1.02
C GLU A 507 13.66 -10.28 0.20
N SER A 508 14.94 -10.63 0.41
CA SER A 508 15.38 -11.38 1.59
C SER A 508 15.09 -10.61 2.89
N GLU A 509 15.31 -9.30 2.89
CA GLU A 509 14.98 -8.43 4.03
C GLU A 509 13.48 -8.39 4.31
N ALA A 510 12.66 -8.23 3.26
CA ALA A 510 11.21 -8.25 3.41
C ALA A 510 10.70 -9.59 4.00
N VAL A 511 11.34 -10.72 3.65
CA VAL A 511 11.02 -12.02 4.24
C VAL A 511 11.45 -12.11 5.71
N ILE A 512 12.63 -11.62 6.10
CA ILE A 512 13.07 -11.58 7.51
C ILE A 512 12.10 -10.76 8.36
N GLU A 513 11.68 -9.59 7.87
CA GLU A 513 10.73 -8.73 8.59
C GLU A 513 9.37 -9.42 8.78
N LEU A 514 8.90 -10.16 7.77
CA LEU A 514 7.68 -10.97 7.86
C LEU A 514 7.82 -12.11 8.87
N ILE A 515 8.94 -12.84 8.85
CA ILE A 515 9.22 -13.90 9.83
C ILE A 515 9.19 -13.31 11.24
N LEU A 516 9.90 -12.21 11.49
CA LEU A 516 9.90 -11.55 12.80
C LEU A 516 8.49 -11.12 13.23
N GLY A 517 7.73 -10.49 12.34
CA GLY A 517 6.38 -10.01 12.64
C GLY A 517 5.40 -11.14 12.98
N ILE A 518 5.51 -12.27 12.29
CA ILE A 518 4.67 -13.45 12.54
C ILE A 518 5.14 -14.20 13.78
N SER A 519 6.45 -14.38 13.97
CA SER A 519 7.02 -15.08 15.12
C SER A 519 6.68 -14.41 16.44
N ARG A 520 6.57 -13.07 16.49
CA ARG A 520 6.10 -12.34 17.68
C ARG A 520 4.71 -12.76 18.17
N LYS A 521 3.91 -13.44 17.35
CA LYS A 521 2.60 -13.98 17.73
C LYS A 521 2.63 -15.35 18.40
N LEU A 522 3.74 -16.07 18.28
CA LEU A 522 3.88 -17.39 18.91
C LEU A 522 4.01 -17.24 20.44
N GLN A 523 3.76 -18.30 21.20
CA GLN A 523 4.16 -18.37 22.61
C GLN A 523 5.69 -18.41 22.74
N LEU A 524 6.24 -18.01 23.88
CA LEU A 524 7.69 -17.90 24.09
C LEU A 524 8.41 -19.24 23.81
N GLU A 525 7.80 -20.35 24.21
CA GLU A 525 8.31 -21.72 23.99
C GLU A 525 8.31 -22.13 22.52
N ARG A 526 7.63 -21.42 21.62
CA ARG A 526 7.67 -21.72 20.18
C ARG A 526 8.46 -20.69 19.38
N ARG A 527 8.59 -19.46 19.90
CA ARG A 527 9.47 -18.42 19.34
C ARG A 527 10.92 -18.88 19.29
N HIS A 528 11.40 -19.51 20.36
CA HIS A 528 12.79 -19.95 20.45
C HIS A 528 13.17 -20.96 19.36
N LEU A 529 12.23 -21.79 18.86
CA LEU A 529 12.49 -22.71 17.75
C LEU A 529 12.82 -21.97 16.44
N VAL A 530 12.17 -20.83 16.20
CA VAL A 530 12.47 -19.97 15.05
C VAL A 530 13.79 -19.23 15.27
N GLY A 531 14.08 -18.80 16.51
CA GLY A 531 15.38 -18.25 16.90
C GLY A 531 16.52 -19.24 16.66
N LYS A 532 16.37 -20.50 17.11
CA LYS A 532 17.33 -21.59 16.90
C LYS A 532 17.60 -21.84 15.42
N TRP A 533 16.55 -21.88 14.59
CA TRP A 533 16.71 -21.97 13.13
C TRP A 533 17.55 -20.82 12.55
N ALA A 534 17.32 -19.59 13.00
CA ALA A 534 18.09 -18.42 12.55
C ALA A 534 19.55 -18.48 13.03
N THR A 535 19.80 -18.91 14.27
CA THR A 535 21.13 -19.14 14.81
C THR A 535 21.87 -20.24 14.04
N ASP A 536 21.22 -21.37 13.77
CA ASP A 536 21.78 -22.46 12.97
C ASP A 536 22.16 -22.00 11.56
N LEU A 537 21.36 -21.12 10.97
CA LEU A 537 21.67 -20.54 9.66
C LEU A 537 22.90 -19.62 9.72
N CYS A 538 23.06 -18.85 10.81
CA CYS A 538 24.26 -18.04 11.07
C CYS A 538 25.52 -18.92 11.22
N ARG A 539 25.37 -20.12 11.81
CA ARG A 539 26.46 -21.10 11.96
C ARG A 539 26.81 -21.76 10.64
N LYS A 540 25.82 -22.25 9.89
CA LYS A 540 26.01 -23.14 8.72
C LYS A 540 26.27 -22.43 7.39
N LYS A 541 25.88 -21.16 7.22
CA LYS A 541 25.87 -20.52 5.89
C LYS A 541 26.70 -19.25 5.82
N THR A 542 27.67 -19.24 4.90
CA THR A 542 28.47 -18.04 4.60
C THR A 542 27.65 -17.01 3.83
N MET A 543 27.57 -15.79 4.35
CA MET A 543 26.89 -14.67 3.70
C MET A 543 27.88 -13.61 3.23
N GLN A 544 27.81 -13.20 1.96
CA GLN A 544 28.71 -12.20 1.39
C GLN A 544 28.22 -10.75 1.59
N SER A 545 26.94 -10.56 1.88
CA SER A 545 26.33 -9.24 2.06
C SER A 545 26.31 -8.84 3.55
N PRO A 546 26.93 -7.71 3.94
CA PRO A 546 26.93 -7.23 5.32
C PRO A 546 25.52 -6.92 5.84
N ARG A 547 24.61 -6.52 4.94
CA ARG A 547 23.22 -6.18 5.27
C ARG A 547 22.39 -7.42 5.57
N MET A 548 22.46 -8.45 4.73
CA MET A 548 21.75 -9.72 5.00
C MET A 548 22.26 -10.41 6.26
N ALA A 549 23.58 -10.38 6.46
CA ALA A 549 24.21 -10.94 7.65
C ALA A 549 23.70 -10.28 8.93
N ARG A 550 23.64 -8.94 8.92
CA ARG A 550 23.12 -8.15 10.02
C ARG A 550 21.65 -8.45 10.31
N GLU A 551 20.78 -8.46 9.29
CA GLU A 551 19.35 -8.71 9.50
C GLU A 551 19.07 -10.14 9.99
N MET A 552 19.85 -11.14 9.53
CA MET A 552 19.70 -12.51 10.00
C MET A 552 20.15 -12.68 11.46
N LEU A 553 21.32 -12.15 11.82
CA LEU A 553 21.76 -12.19 13.22
C LEU A 553 20.81 -11.42 14.13
N LYS A 554 20.31 -10.26 13.67
CA LYS A 554 19.30 -9.49 14.38
C LYS A 554 18.03 -10.32 14.61
N LEU A 555 17.55 -11.04 13.60
CA LEU A 555 16.41 -11.95 13.73
C LEU A 555 16.66 -13.02 14.80
N ALA A 556 17.85 -13.66 14.77
CA ALA A 556 18.23 -14.69 15.73
C ALA A 556 18.18 -14.16 17.18
N ILE A 557 18.80 -13.01 17.43
CA ILE A 557 18.82 -12.37 18.75
C ILE A 557 17.39 -12.04 19.21
N HIS A 558 16.58 -11.38 18.38
CA HIS A 558 15.23 -10.94 18.76
C HIS A 558 14.23 -12.08 19.00
N LEU A 559 14.52 -13.29 18.52
CA LEU A 559 13.67 -14.48 18.70
C LEU A 559 14.22 -15.46 19.74
N THR A 560 15.39 -15.17 20.31
CA THR A 560 16.00 -15.93 21.38
C THR A 560 15.47 -15.37 22.71
N PRO A 561 15.02 -16.22 23.66
CA PRO A 561 14.54 -15.75 24.95
C PRO A 561 15.69 -15.20 25.80
N ALA A 562 15.42 -14.20 26.63
CA ALA A 562 16.37 -13.75 27.64
C ALA A 562 16.63 -14.85 28.69
N PRO A 563 17.87 -15.02 29.18
CA PRO A 563 19.09 -14.25 28.87
C PRO A 563 19.92 -14.81 27.70
N ASP A 564 19.45 -15.85 27.02
CA ASP A 564 20.20 -16.55 25.95
C ASP A 564 20.46 -15.66 24.73
N ASP A 565 19.64 -14.61 24.54
CA ASP A 565 19.83 -13.58 23.53
C ASP A 565 21.15 -12.83 23.70
N MET A 566 21.49 -12.42 24.92
CA MET A 566 22.73 -11.73 25.24
C MET A 566 23.91 -12.68 25.31
N ILE A 567 23.70 -13.94 25.69
CA ILE A 567 24.72 -15.01 25.56
C ILE A 567 25.10 -15.17 24.09
N LEU A 568 24.13 -15.19 23.17
CA LEU A 568 24.39 -15.25 21.73
C LEU A 568 25.18 -14.02 21.25
N VAL A 569 24.85 -12.82 21.74
CA VAL A 569 25.63 -11.60 21.44
C VAL A 569 27.07 -11.72 21.91
N TYR A 570 27.30 -12.29 23.09
CA TYR A 570 28.63 -12.57 23.62
C TYR A 570 29.42 -13.59 22.80
N GLU A 571 28.81 -14.73 22.45
CA GLU A 571 29.43 -15.74 21.59
C GLU A 571 29.87 -15.14 20.25
N VAL A 572 28.99 -14.38 19.60
CA VAL A 572 29.27 -13.73 18.32
C VAL A 572 30.36 -12.67 18.45
N SER A 573 30.37 -11.90 19.55
CA SER A 573 31.38 -10.86 19.79
C SER A 573 32.76 -11.45 20.02
N THR A 574 32.85 -12.60 20.70
CA THR A 574 34.10 -13.34 20.89
C THR A 574 34.68 -13.82 19.56
N GLU A 575 33.85 -14.43 18.71
CA GLU A 575 34.24 -14.91 17.39
C GLU A 575 34.62 -13.77 16.43
N LEU A 576 33.90 -12.63 16.50
CA LEU A 576 34.24 -11.42 15.77
C LEU A 576 35.65 -10.92 16.12
N MET A 577 36.01 -10.95 17.40
CA MET A 577 37.31 -10.50 17.88
C MET A 577 38.42 -11.47 17.53
N ASN A 578 38.17 -12.78 17.60
CA ASN A 578 39.11 -13.79 17.10
C ASN A 578 39.47 -13.53 15.63
N LEU A 579 38.47 -13.30 14.77
CA LEU A 579 38.69 -13.00 13.36
C LEU A 579 39.35 -11.62 13.11
N MET A 580 39.11 -10.64 13.98
CA MET A 580 39.73 -9.31 13.86
C MET A 580 41.20 -9.28 14.30
N THR A 581 41.62 -10.21 15.16
CA THR A 581 42.96 -10.28 15.74
C THR A 581 43.85 -11.33 15.08
N SER A 582 43.27 -12.37 14.48
CA SER A 582 44.02 -13.34 13.66
C SER A 582 44.51 -12.68 12.38
N GLY A 583 45.81 -12.47 12.27
CA GLY A 583 46.43 -11.99 11.04
C GLY A 583 46.30 -13.02 9.91
N ASP A 584 45.48 -12.69 8.92
CA ASP A 584 45.49 -13.14 7.51
C ASP A 584 45.27 -14.63 7.13
N ASP A 585 45.04 -15.57 8.06
CA ASP A 585 44.87 -17.00 7.67
C ASP A 585 43.42 -17.55 7.66
N GLY A 586 42.40 -16.75 7.99
CA GLY A 586 40.99 -17.20 8.01
C GLY A 586 40.03 -16.25 7.28
N ASP A 587 39.38 -16.72 6.21
CA ASP A 587 38.36 -15.95 5.47
C ASP A 587 37.02 -15.82 6.23
N SER A 588 36.72 -16.75 7.16
CA SER A 588 35.49 -16.81 7.96
C SER A 588 35.69 -17.52 9.29
N SER A 589 34.83 -17.24 10.30
CA SER A 589 34.78 -18.00 11.56
C SER A 589 34.28 -19.43 11.34
N ASP A 590 34.86 -20.39 12.07
CA ASP A 590 34.49 -21.80 12.08
C ASP A 590 33.19 -22.06 12.85
N THR A 591 32.92 -21.26 13.88
CA THR A 591 31.72 -21.36 14.73
C THR A 591 30.52 -20.68 14.08
N PHE A 592 30.75 -19.51 13.49
CA PHE A 592 29.73 -18.71 12.81
C PHE A 592 30.20 -18.32 11.40
N HIS A 593 29.88 -19.13 10.40
CA HIS A 593 30.29 -18.86 9.00
C HIS A 593 29.74 -17.54 8.43
N ILE A 594 28.72 -16.95 9.06
CA ILE A 594 28.23 -15.60 8.73
C ILE A 594 29.26 -14.50 9.03
N ILE A 595 30.20 -14.74 9.94
CA ILE A 595 31.28 -13.82 10.31
C ILE A 595 32.46 -14.05 9.35
N ASN A 596 32.71 -13.07 8.48
CA ASN A 596 33.81 -13.08 7.51
C ASN A 596 34.35 -11.67 7.30
N CYS A 597 35.40 -11.55 6.47
CA CYS A 597 36.07 -10.29 6.19
C CYS A 597 35.13 -9.17 5.69
N LYS A 598 34.02 -9.51 5.02
CA LYS A 598 33.03 -8.54 4.50
C LYS A 598 31.96 -8.18 5.52
N THR A 599 31.56 -9.11 6.39
CA THR A 599 30.43 -8.94 7.32
C THR A 599 30.85 -8.45 8.70
N LYS A 600 32.09 -8.71 9.13
CA LYS A 600 32.59 -8.47 10.50
C LYS A 600 32.26 -7.09 11.06
N SER A 601 32.48 -6.01 10.30
CA SER A 601 32.23 -4.64 10.77
C SER A 601 30.75 -4.35 10.98
N SER A 602 29.87 -4.90 10.12
CA SER A 602 28.42 -4.75 10.23
C SER A 602 27.86 -5.51 11.43
N LEU A 603 28.40 -6.71 11.70
CA LEU A 603 28.01 -7.54 12.83
C LEU A 603 28.53 -6.97 14.16
N ALA A 604 29.76 -6.45 14.21
CA ALA A 604 30.30 -5.77 15.38
C ALA A 604 29.45 -4.54 15.76
N ALA A 605 29.05 -3.73 14.77
CA ALA A 605 28.14 -2.61 15.01
C ALA A 605 26.77 -3.06 15.55
N LEU A 606 26.26 -4.21 15.11
CA LEU A 606 25.03 -4.78 15.66
C LEU A 606 25.21 -5.25 17.11
N SER A 607 26.29 -5.96 17.43
CA SER A 607 26.57 -6.41 18.81
C SER A 607 26.62 -5.23 19.78
N LEU A 608 27.34 -4.15 19.41
CA LEU A 608 27.42 -2.93 20.23
C LEU A 608 26.05 -2.25 20.37
N GLN A 609 25.25 -2.22 19.31
CA GLN A 609 23.89 -1.69 19.36
C GLN A 609 22.99 -2.50 20.30
N MET A 610 23.15 -3.83 20.36
CA MET A 610 22.39 -4.67 21.28
C MET A 610 22.79 -4.43 22.73
N VAL A 611 24.08 -4.26 23.01
CA VAL A 611 24.58 -3.87 24.35
C VAL A 611 24.01 -2.51 24.76
N GLU A 612 24.03 -1.50 23.88
CA GLU A 612 23.44 -0.18 24.17
C GLU A 612 21.94 -0.28 24.50
N SER A 613 21.21 -1.14 23.77
CA SER A 613 19.80 -1.41 24.06
C SER A 613 19.62 -2.10 25.41
N SER A 614 20.44 -3.11 25.74
CA SER A 614 20.37 -3.84 27.01
C SER A 614 20.70 -2.92 28.20
N LEU A 615 21.71 -2.07 28.08
CA LEU A 615 22.05 -1.05 29.08
C LEU A 615 20.89 -0.07 29.33
N THR A 616 20.17 0.33 28.27
CA THR A 616 19.00 1.19 28.41
C THR A 616 17.86 0.49 29.16
N GLU A 617 17.66 -0.81 28.93
CA GLU A 617 16.67 -1.62 29.66
C GLU A 617 17.08 -1.85 31.12
N LEU A 618 18.38 -2.04 31.38
CA LEU A 618 18.94 -2.13 32.73
C LEU A 618 18.77 -0.83 33.51
N ASP A 619 19.05 0.32 32.91
CA ASP A 619 18.84 1.63 33.52
C ASP A 619 17.37 1.84 33.90
N TRP A 620 16.45 1.45 33.01
CA TRP A 620 15.02 1.48 33.30
C TRP A 620 14.65 0.52 34.44
N GLY A 621 15.16 -0.72 34.41
CA GLY A 621 14.94 -1.72 35.46
C GLY A 621 15.47 -1.26 36.83
N PHE A 622 16.64 -0.64 36.86
CA PHE A 622 17.22 -0.04 38.05
C PHE A 622 16.38 1.14 38.56
N GLY A 623 15.88 1.99 37.66
CA GLY A 623 14.93 3.04 38.00
C GLY A 623 13.65 2.50 38.65
N LYS A 624 13.11 1.41 38.12
CA LYS A 624 11.95 0.71 38.68
C LYS A 624 12.25 0.10 40.05
N LEU A 625 13.37 -0.60 40.20
CA LEU A 625 13.84 -1.12 41.50
C LEU A 625 13.97 -0.01 42.54
N LYS A 626 14.59 1.12 42.16
CA LYS A 626 14.74 2.28 43.04
C LYS A 626 13.39 2.85 43.47
N ALA A 627 12.43 2.94 42.56
CA ALA A 627 11.07 3.38 42.88
C ALA A 627 10.35 2.39 43.83
N MET A 628 10.46 1.09 43.57
CA MET A 628 9.88 0.04 44.43
C MET A 628 10.48 0.08 45.84
N LEU A 629 11.79 0.24 45.95
CA LEU A 629 12.47 0.38 47.24
C LEU A 629 12.02 1.65 47.96
N THR A 630 11.94 2.79 47.27
CA THR A 630 11.51 4.05 47.88
C THR A 630 10.07 3.96 48.41
N LEU A 631 9.15 3.33 47.65
CA LEU A 631 7.76 3.11 48.06
C LEU A 631 7.62 2.06 49.17
N GLY A 632 8.48 1.03 49.19
CA GLY A 632 8.50 0.00 50.23
C GLY A 632 8.98 0.52 51.58
N TYR A 633 9.89 1.50 51.59
CA TYR A 633 10.35 2.16 52.83
C TYR A 633 9.33 3.13 53.44
N ASP A 634 8.36 3.65 52.67
CA ASP A 634 7.28 4.49 53.20
C ASP A 634 6.13 3.68 53.84
N CYS A 635 6.02 2.38 53.53
CA CYS A 635 5.11 1.44 54.18
C CYS A 635 5.88 0.60 55.22
N ALA A 636 6.33 1.24 56.30
CA ALA A 636 6.83 0.54 57.47
C ALA A 636 5.70 -0.22 58.17
N ASN A 637 5.39 -1.43 57.70
CA ASN A 637 4.90 -2.52 58.55
C ASN A 637 5.51 -3.83 58.06
N ILE A 638 6.14 -4.48 59.03
CA ILE A 638 6.94 -5.70 58.95
C ILE A 638 6.09 -6.84 58.39
N ASP A 639 6.50 -7.38 57.24
CA ASP A 639 6.43 -8.81 56.97
C ASP A 639 7.69 -9.20 56.18
N GLU A 640 8.34 -10.29 56.58
CA GLU A 640 9.72 -10.67 56.16
C GLU A 640 9.83 -11.22 54.72
N ASP A 641 8.77 -11.20 53.93
CA ASP A 641 8.82 -11.61 52.52
C ASP A 641 9.05 -10.41 51.60
N GLN A 642 10.31 -10.20 51.23
CA GLN A 642 10.68 -9.32 50.13
C GLN A 642 9.93 -9.79 48.86
N PRO A 643 9.21 -8.91 48.14
CA PRO A 643 8.32 -9.35 47.06
C PRO A 643 9.12 -10.09 45.99
N ALA A 644 8.66 -11.28 45.58
CA ALA A 644 9.33 -12.15 44.61
C ALA A 644 9.74 -11.42 43.32
N ASP A 645 8.97 -10.41 42.92
CA ASP A 645 9.22 -9.54 41.78
C ASP A 645 10.50 -8.69 41.93
N GLU A 646 10.85 -8.25 43.15
CA GLU A 646 12.08 -7.48 43.41
C GLU A 646 13.32 -8.38 43.32
N ILE A 647 13.27 -9.58 43.90
CA ILE A 647 14.38 -10.56 43.87
C ILE A 647 14.65 -11.00 42.43
N MET A 648 13.59 -11.34 41.68
CA MET A 648 13.66 -11.69 40.27
C MET A 648 14.30 -10.57 39.44
N LEU A 649 13.88 -9.31 39.64
CA LEU A 649 14.39 -8.18 38.90
C LEU A 649 15.87 -7.90 39.24
N ARG A 650 16.28 -8.01 40.51
CA ARG A 650 17.71 -7.89 40.91
C ARG A 650 18.59 -8.99 40.29
N TYR A 651 18.12 -10.23 40.30
CA TYR A 651 18.88 -11.34 39.73
C TYR A 651 19.06 -11.17 38.21
N SER A 652 17.97 -10.85 37.51
CA SER A 652 17.99 -10.56 36.07
C SER A 652 18.92 -9.39 35.74
N SER A 653 18.85 -8.26 36.47
CA SER A 653 19.73 -7.12 36.25
C SER A 653 21.21 -7.45 36.43
N ARG A 654 21.54 -8.31 37.41
CA ARG A 654 22.92 -8.77 37.62
C ARG A 654 23.42 -9.64 36.47
N THR A 655 22.61 -10.60 36.03
CA THR A 655 22.97 -11.48 34.90
C THR A 655 23.22 -10.68 33.62
N PHE A 656 22.33 -9.74 33.28
CA PHE A 656 22.50 -8.88 32.11
C PHE A 656 23.75 -8.00 32.21
N SER A 657 23.98 -7.35 33.37
CA SER A 657 25.17 -6.52 33.58
C SER A 657 26.49 -7.30 33.49
N GLU A 658 26.51 -8.55 33.98
CA GLU A 658 27.67 -9.43 33.85
C GLU A 658 27.95 -9.80 32.38
N ILE A 659 26.91 -10.11 31.59
CA ILE A 659 27.04 -10.43 30.16
C ILE A 659 27.46 -9.21 29.34
N ASP A 660 26.85 -8.03 29.56
CA ASP A 660 27.24 -6.78 28.90
C ASP A 660 28.72 -6.45 29.14
N CYS A 661 29.18 -6.61 30.38
CA CYS A 661 30.58 -6.45 30.72
C CYS A 661 31.47 -7.41 29.93
N GLN A 662 31.07 -8.68 29.77
CA GLN A 662 31.83 -9.66 29.00
C GLN A 662 31.88 -9.32 27.51
N VAL A 663 30.77 -8.84 26.92
CA VAL A 663 30.73 -8.37 25.52
C VAL A 663 31.68 -7.17 25.33
N LEU A 664 31.60 -6.18 26.22
CA LEU A 664 32.48 -5.00 26.16
C LEU A 664 33.95 -5.36 26.39
N GLN A 665 34.24 -6.30 27.31
CA GLN A 665 35.59 -6.82 27.53
C GLN A 665 36.12 -7.52 26.29
N ALA A 666 35.29 -8.28 25.56
CA ALA A 666 35.69 -8.90 24.30
C ALA A 666 36.16 -7.84 23.28
N PHE A 667 35.46 -6.71 23.16
CA PHE A 667 35.88 -5.62 22.28
C PHE A 667 37.06 -4.79 22.81
N ASN A 668 37.19 -4.64 24.13
CA ASN A 668 38.17 -3.74 24.76
C ASN A 668 39.54 -4.39 25.01
N SER A 669 39.62 -5.71 25.15
CA SER A 669 40.87 -6.45 25.41
C SER A 669 41.95 -6.29 24.32
N HIS A 670 41.61 -5.71 23.17
CA HIS A 670 42.54 -5.51 22.04
C HIS A 670 42.56 -4.09 21.45
N VAL A 671 41.84 -3.12 22.05
CA VAL A 671 42.14 -1.71 21.80
C VAL A 671 43.41 -1.39 22.59
N LYS A 672 44.53 -1.13 21.91
CA LYS A 672 45.65 -0.42 22.55
C LYS A 672 45.14 0.94 22.96
N VAL A 673 44.65 1.05 24.20
CA VAL A 673 44.58 2.32 24.91
C VAL A 673 46.03 2.80 24.95
N PRO A 674 46.37 3.96 24.38
CA PRO A 674 47.69 4.53 24.59
C PRO A 674 47.85 4.72 26.09
N ASP A 675 48.93 4.20 26.66
CA ASP A 675 49.29 4.41 28.06
C ASP A 675 49.22 5.91 28.39
N CYS A 676 48.16 6.31 29.09
CA CYS A 676 48.14 7.58 29.80
C CYS A 676 48.55 7.27 31.24
N THR A 677 49.81 7.58 31.52
CA THR A 677 50.31 7.89 32.86
C THR A 677 49.74 9.22 33.33
#